data_AF-A0A9D7HY12-F1
#
_entry.id   AF-A0A9D7HY12-F1
#
_cell.length_a   1.000
_cell.length_b   1.000
_cell.length_c   1.000
_cell.angle_alpha   90.00
_cell.angle_beta   90.00
_cell.angle_gamma   90.00
#
_symmetry.space_group_name_H-M   'P 1'
#
loop_
_entity.id
_entity.type
_entity.pdbx_description
1 polymer ?
#
loop_
_entity_poly.entity_id
_entity_poly.type
_entity_poly.pdbx_seq_one_letter_code
_entity_poly.pdbx_strand_id
1 'polypeptide(L)'
;MSWQKNNILIHDIAFRHQYDAALRLSGSTALEATNCTFSDTYQAIRSTGSSQNFNNLTVQRTYGTAMHLLDDNTSVTHCTLQDVCTQPGLGENNWGYFGIRSTGQGMVLTDNVLENIGYIGMVIEKNSLVERNVVRNALAILNDGGGIAIDNADGMIIRDNLVLDISGNLESVAPNFTHPIPICHGIYFGNISIKNTLVQGNTVANCLGSGIHVDHTMVSSGNQVKDNVLFNNTVQLSISDFSNYNGPGATAPFHMPAFNDVYTGNVMYCLTREQLCMQQLHVYSANWVDYGTFNNNYYFNPYNDRSIRQFNTFAGVEKFFTLERWQDDRNEDPASHRSPLNLEAYEVTDVLSANLVNNGAFGAGITGWSGWPQQGQLTHDYSKLDNGAMKVVFSNNSTYDTHTLKHTTATNVTNGQWYRLRFSLQSTMHGELKSGFKGDTQITGPQMVVSRNIPFDDQRRDVTMIFQSDLTDQGHCTFTNHYTESTYWLDNVELHRVTAVPLDPLDKQQLFYNDQPTTQTISLDGCWSDVQGVLHSGSITVQPYSSVVLVREDDILCGLSTHVDAVTERSVQNNTIAYPNPVTAGETLYLRDAVSLDARIDLMEPTGRVVWSQTLGAGTSQVQIPRSVHSGNYVLLLQQGSERRYQKQVVQ
;
A
#
# COMPACT_ATOMS: atom_id res chain seq x y z
N MET A 1 26.64 -38.85 -29.99
CA MET A 1 25.28 -39.08 -29.47
C MET A 1 25.41 -40.04 -28.29
N SER A 2 25.60 -39.51 -27.08
CA SER A 2 25.49 -40.32 -25.86
C SER A 2 24.02 -40.67 -25.67
N TRP A 3 23.72 -41.89 -25.27
CA TRP A 3 22.38 -42.35 -24.92
C TRP A 3 21.76 -41.41 -23.88
N GLN A 4 20.93 -40.47 -24.34
CA GLN A 4 20.20 -39.58 -23.45
C GLN A 4 19.17 -40.43 -22.72
N LYS A 5 19.35 -40.56 -21.40
CA LYS A 5 18.39 -41.25 -20.54
C LYS A 5 17.05 -40.55 -20.67
N ASN A 6 16.00 -41.28 -21.02
CA ASN A 6 14.68 -40.70 -21.23
C ASN A 6 13.57 -41.57 -20.67
N ASN A 7 12.40 -40.96 -20.43
CA ASN A 7 11.19 -41.64 -19.92
C ASN A 7 11.45 -42.36 -18.59
N ILE A 8 11.96 -41.62 -17.60
CA ILE A 8 12.26 -42.14 -16.26
C ILE A 8 11.21 -41.62 -15.29
N LEU A 9 10.64 -42.52 -14.48
CA LEU A 9 9.79 -42.14 -13.35
C LEU A 9 10.54 -42.38 -12.04
N ILE A 10 10.55 -41.37 -11.18
CA ILE A 10 11.02 -41.42 -9.79
C ILE A 10 9.82 -41.05 -8.93
N HIS A 11 9.30 -41.99 -8.14
CA HIS A 11 8.11 -41.74 -7.35
C HIS A 11 8.22 -42.34 -5.95
N ASP A 12 7.66 -41.64 -4.96
CA ASP A 12 7.56 -42.09 -3.56
C ASP A 12 8.91 -42.44 -2.90
N ILE A 13 9.98 -41.71 -3.24
CA ILE A 13 11.31 -41.91 -2.68
C ILE A 13 11.66 -40.81 -1.66
N ALA A 14 12.26 -41.21 -0.54
CA ALA A 14 12.88 -40.30 0.41
C ALA A 14 14.41 -40.28 0.25
N PHE A 15 14.97 -39.13 -0.10
CA PHE A 15 16.41 -38.88 -0.22
C PHE A 15 16.92 -38.13 1.02
N ARG A 16 17.92 -38.68 1.71
CA ARG A 16 18.46 -38.10 2.95
C ARG A 16 19.98 -38.15 3.01
N HIS A 17 20.59 -37.10 3.56
CA HIS A 17 22.03 -37.05 3.84
C HIS A 17 22.95 -37.17 2.62
N GLN A 18 22.46 -36.72 1.45
CA GLN A 18 23.27 -36.73 0.24
C GLN A 18 24.25 -35.56 0.26
N TYR A 19 25.52 -35.86 -0.02
CA TYR A 19 26.61 -34.88 0.00
C TYR A 19 26.69 -34.05 -1.30
N ASP A 20 25.98 -34.47 -2.35
CA ASP A 20 25.78 -33.76 -3.62
C ASP A 20 24.27 -33.70 -3.89
N ALA A 21 23.85 -33.18 -5.05
CA ALA A 21 22.45 -33.21 -5.47
C ALA A 21 21.86 -34.62 -5.42
N ALA A 22 20.75 -34.78 -4.70
CA ALA A 22 20.07 -36.07 -4.56
C ALA A 22 19.58 -36.63 -5.90
N LEU A 23 19.02 -35.76 -6.75
CA LEU A 23 18.79 -36.03 -8.16
C LEU A 23 19.73 -35.19 -9.01
N ARG A 24 20.79 -35.83 -9.51
CA ARG A 24 21.72 -35.23 -10.46
C ARG A 24 21.44 -35.72 -11.88
N LEU A 25 20.79 -34.88 -12.66
CA LEU A 25 20.37 -35.18 -14.02
C LEU A 25 21.33 -34.52 -15.02
N SER A 26 21.82 -35.31 -15.98
CA SER A 26 22.76 -34.85 -16.99
C SER A 26 22.35 -35.36 -18.36
N GLY A 27 21.88 -34.44 -19.23
CA GLY A 27 21.45 -34.77 -20.59
C GLY A 27 20.27 -35.74 -20.67
N SER A 28 19.43 -35.81 -19.63
CA SER A 28 18.18 -36.60 -19.65
C SER A 28 17.01 -35.80 -20.23
N THR A 29 15.97 -36.48 -20.68
CA THR A 29 14.71 -35.85 -21.12
C THR A 29 13.49 -36.66 -20.71
N ALA A 30 12.34 -36.04 -20.48
CA ALA A 30 11.11 -36.72 -20.07
C ALA A 30 11.30 -37.57 -18.79
N LEU A 31 12.03 -37.05 -17.80
CA LEU A 31 12.03 -37.58 -16.45
C LEU A 31 10.89 -36.93 -15.65
N GLU A 32 10.14 -37.75 -14.93
CA GLU A 32 9.19 -37.30 -13.93
C GLU A 32 9.71 -37.69 -12.54
N ALA A 33 9.77 -36.72 -11.63
CA ALA A 33 9.91 -36.98 -10.20
C ALA A 33 8.68 -36.45 -9.47
N THR A 34 7.98 -37.35 -8.78
CA THR A 34 6.72 -37.03 -8.08
C THR A 34 6.65 -37.63 -6.69
N ASN A 35 5.96 -36.97 -5.75
CA ASN A 35 5.75 -37.45 -4.38
C ASN A 35 7.04 -37.87 -3.65
N CYS A 36 8.16 -37.22 -3.97
CA CYS A 36 9.45 -37.50 -3.34
C CYS A 36 9.76 -36.49 -2.24
N THR A 37 10.51 -36.94 -1.24
CA THR A 37 10.99 -36.09 -0.13
C THR A 37 12.51 -35.97 -0.17
N PHE A 38 13.02 -34.78 0.05
CA PHE A 38 14.45 -34.46 0.12
C PHE A 38 14.70 -33.79 1.46
N SER A 39 15.53 -34.39 2.32
CA SER A 39 15.79 -33.81 3.63
C SER A 39 17.23 -33.95 4.08
N ASP A 40 17.79 -32.89 4.66
CA ASP A 40 19.16 -32.89 5.18
C ASP A 40 20.18 -33.25 4.09
N THR A 41 19.99 -32.70 2.88
CA THR A 41 20.84 -32.94 1.71
C THR A 41 21.62 -31.69 1.34
N TYR A 42 22.67 -31.82 0.54
CA TYR A 42 23.35 -30.64 0.00
C TYR A 42 22.44 -29.88 -0.99
N GLN A 43 21.97 -30.53 -2.05
CA GLN A 43 20.96 -30.02 -2.98
C GLN A 43 19.88 -31.10 -3.18
N ALA A 44 18.65 -30.72 -3.51
CA ALA A 44 17.61 -31.69 -3.89
C ALA A 44 17.78 -32.10 -5.34
N ILE A 45 17.80 -31.12 -6.26
CA ILE A 45 17.81 -31.36 -7.70
C ILE A 45 18.89 -30.51 -8.36
N ARG A 46 19.66 -31.12 -9.25
CA ARG A 46 20.50 -30.44 -10.23
C ARG A 46 20.21 -31.02 -11.61
N SER A 47 19.66 -30.21 -12.51
CA SER A 47 19.28 -30.65 -13.87
C SER A 47 20.01 -29.88 -14.95
N THR A 48 20.59 -30.59 -15.93
CA THR A 48 21.15 -30.05 -17.17
C THR A 48 20.59 -30.76 -18.42
N GLY A 49 19.41 -31.36 -18.29
CA GLY A 49 18.69 -32.05 -19.36
C GLY A 49 17.76 -31.13 -20.17
N SER A 50 16.55 -31.61 -20.45
CA SER A 50 15.40 -30.82 -20.94
C SER A 50 14.09 -31.54 -20.61
N SER A 51 12.94 -30.85 -20.65
CA SER A 51 11.62 -31.47 -20.59
C SER A 51 11.41 -32.40 -19.39
N GLN A 52 11.89 -32.01 -18.21
CA GLN A 52 11.63 -32.74 -16.97
C GLN A 52 10.34 -32.25 -16.32
N ASN A 53 9.74 -33.10 -15.50
CA ASN A 53 8.59 -32.75 -14.67
C ASN A 53 8.90 -33.06 -13.20
N PHE A 54 9.05 -32.02 -12.39
CA PHE A 54 9.19 -32.12 -10.94
C PHE A 54 7.86 -31.67 -10.32
N ASN A 55 7.13 -32.57 -9.67
CA ASN A 55 5.85 -32.22 -9.09
C ASN A 55 5.63 -32.85 -7.71
N ASN A 56 4.84 -32.19 -6.84
CA ASN A 56 4.48 -32.73 -5.53
C ASN A 56 5.71 -33.15 -4.68
N LEU A 57 6.79 -32.37 -4.75
CA LEU A 57 8.02 -32.63 -4.00
C LEU A 57 8.00 -31.89 -2.66
N THR A 58 8.55 -32.52 -1.62
CA THR A 58 8.87 -31.84 -0.36
C THR A 58 10.37 -31.77 -0.19
N VAL A 59 10.93 -30.57 -0.20
CA VAL A 59 12.35 -30.30 -0.01
C VAL A 59 12.52 -29.53 1.30
N GLN A 60 13.31 -30.07 2.22
CA GLN A 60 13.56 -29.44 3.51
C GLN A 60 15.03 -29.47 3.89
N ARG A 61 15.51 -28.42 4.57
CA ARG A 61 16.86 -28.39 5.18
C ARG A 61 17.95 -28.78 4.18
N THR A 62 18.05 -28.04 3.08
CA THR A 62 19.19 -28.17 2.17
C THR A 62 20.30 -27.22 2.58
N TYR A 63 21.56 -27.62 2.36
CA TYR A 63 22.72 -26.80 2.71
C TYR A 63 23.19 -25.90 1.55
N GLY A 64 22.83 -26.22 0.32
CA GLY A 64 22.98 -25.38 -0.87
C GLY A 64 21.66 -25.26 -1.63
N THR A 65 21.68 -24.52 -2.74
CA THR A 65 20.47 -24.24 -3.55
C THR A 65 19.61 -25.48 -3.73
N ALA A 66 18.34 -25.43 -3.34
CA ALA A 66 17.49 -26.61 -3.31
C ALA A 66 17.28 -27.21 -4.70
N MET A 67 16.89 -26.39 -5.68
CA MET A 67 16.72 -26.82 -7.07
C MET A 67 17.52 -25.94 -8.02
N HIS A 68 18.51 -26.54 -8.69
CA HIS A 68 19.34 -25.88 -9.70
C HIS A 68 19.02 -26.43 -11.09
N LEU A 69 18.24 -25.68 -11.85
CA LEU A 69 17.63 -26.04 -13.13
C LEU A 69 18.31 -25.26 -14.26
N LEU A 70 19.24 -25.93 -14.93
CA LEU A 70 20.02 -25.41 -16.06
C LEU A 70 19.52 -25.98 -17.40
N ASP A 71 18.35 -26.61 -17.38
CA ASP A 71 17.69 -27.29 -18.48
C ASP A 71 16.52 -26.47 -19.04
N ASP A 72 16.09 -26.78 -20.26
CA ASP A 72 14.98 -26.09 -20.91
C ASP A 72 13.68 -26.91 -20.86
N ASN A 73 12.53 -26.23 -20.93
CA ASN A 73 11.19 -26.81 -21.00
C ASN A 73 10.82 -27.70 -19.82
N THR A 74 11.41 -27.45 -18.64
CA THR A 74 11.17 -28.22 -17.42
C THR A 74 10.10 -27.54 -16.57
N SER A 75 9.23 -28.35 -15.95
CA SER A 75 8.20 -27.89 -15.01
C SER A 75 8.55 -28.22 -13.56
N VAL A 76 8.27 -27.28 -12.66
CA VAL A 76 8.30 -27.44 -11.21
C VAL A 76 6.96 -27.00 -10.66
N THR A 77 6.16 -27.95 -10.18
CA THR A 77 4.78 -27.65 -9.75
C THR A 77 4.42 -28.28 -8.42
N HIS A 78 3.56 -27.62 -7.63
CA HIS A 78 3.03 -28.19 -6.39
C HIS A 78 4.12 -28.65 -5.40
N CYS A 79 5.30 -28.01 -5.42
CA CYS A 79 6.41 -28.36 -4.54
C CYS A 79 6.44 -27.46 -3.30
N THR A 80 6.87 -28.03 -2.17
CA THR A 80 7.13 -27.28 -0.93
C THR A 80 8.61 -27.31 -0.64
N LEU A 81 9.24 -26.14 -0.54
CA LEU A 81 10.64 -25.95 -0.21
C LEU A 81 10.72 -25.17 1.11
N GLN A 82 11.30 -25.77 2.14
CA GLN A 82 11.38 -25.15 3.47
C GLN A 82 12.79 -25.22 4.05
N ASP A 83 13.21 -24.17 4.74
CA ASP A 83 14.51 -24.09 5.43
C ASP A 83 15.67 -24.39 4.48
N VAL A 84 15.70 -23.67 3.35
CA VAL A 84 16.71 -23.87 2.31
C VAL A 84 17.89 -22.94 2.56
N CYS A 85 19.07 -23.52 2.77
CA CYS A 85 20.34 -22.82 2.98
C CYS A 85 20.32 -21.83 4.16
N THR A 86 19.66 -22.18 5.25
CA THR A 86 19.47 -21.30 6.42
C THR A 86 20.57 -21.44 7.48
N GLN A 87 21.63 -22.21 7.21
CA GLN A 87 22.72 -22.46 8.15
C GLN A 87 23.94 -21.60 7.81
N PRO A 88 24.26 -20.55 8.60
CA PRO A 88 25.42 -19.70 8.32
C PRO A 88 26.72 -20.49 8.23
N GLY A 89 27.56 -20.15 7.25
CA GLY A 89 28.85 -20.80 7.02
C GLY A 89 28.76 -22.19 6.36
N LEU A 90 27.56 -22.74 6.17
CA LEU A 90 27.32 -23.90 5.32
C LEU A 90 26.68 -23.43 4.02
N GLY A 91 27.21 -23.85 2.88
CA GLY A 91 26.58 -23.64 1.59
C GLY A 91 27.54 -23.26 0.47
N GLU A 92 27.01 -22.48 -0.47
CA GLU A 92 27.68 -22.16 -1.73
C GLU A 92 28.62 -20.96 -1.57
N ASN A 93 29.60 -20.82 -2.48
CA ASN A 93 30.44 -19.62 -2.56
C ASN A 93 29.92 -18.73 -3.70
N ASN A 94 30.18 -17.42 -3.60
CA ASN A 94 29.78 -16.38 -4.57
C ASN A 94 28.25 -16.19 -4.67
N TRP A 95 27.60 -16.99 -5.52
CA TRP A 95 26.20 -16.80 -5.95
C TRP A 95 25.46 -18.14 -5.78
N GLY A 96 24.62 -18.26 -4.75
CA GLY A 96 23.86 -19.48 -4.41
C GLY A 96 22.85 -19.23 -3.28
N TYR A 97 22.50 -20.24 -2.49
CA TYR A 97 21.52 -20.13 -1.38
C TYR A 97 20.06 -19.90 -1.82
N PHE A 98 19.67 -20.47 -2.97
CA PHE A 98 18.35 -20.28 -3.54
C PHE A 98 17.38 -21.40 -3.20
N GLY A 99 16.10 -21.05 -3.13
CA GLY A 99 15.04 -22.05 -3.24
C GLY A 99 15.10 -22.69 -4.62
N ILE A 100 14.87 -21.90 -5.66
CA ILE A 100 14.94 -22.35 -7.05
C ILE A 100 15.83 -21.41 -7.86
N ARG A 101 16.80 -21.98 -8.58
CA ARG A 101 17.55 -21.29 -9.64
C ARG A 101 17.21 -21.91 -10.97
N SER A 102 16.62 -21.14 -11.88
CA SER A 102 16.17 -21.60 -13.19
C SER A 102 16.75 -20.72 -14.30
N THR A 103 17.68 -21.25 -15.08
CA THR A 103 18.33 -20.52 -16.19
C THR A 103 17.90 -21.00 -17.57
N GLY A 104 16.94 -21.93 -17.62
CA GLY A 104 16.37 -22.51 -18.84
C GLY A 104 15.33 -21.64 -19.51
N GLN A 105 15.07 -21.89 -20.78
CA GLN A 105 13.94 -21.34 -21.52
C GLN A 105 12.73 -22.29 -21.46
N GLY A 106 11.52 -21.73 -21.50
CA GLY A 106 10.28 -22.49 -21.52
C GLY A 106 9.95 -23.13 -20.17
N MET A 107 10.50 -22.59 -19.08
CA MET A 107 10.31 -23.14 -17.75
C MET A 107 8.92 -22.80 -17.22
N VAL A 108 8.31 -23.74 -16.49
CA VAL A 108 6.99 -23.56 -15.87
C VAL A 108 7.12 -23.82 -14.38
N LEU A 109 7.08 -22.77 -13.58
CA LEU A 109 7.24 -22.82 -12.13
C LEU A 109 5.93 -22.34 -11.49
N THR A 110 5.05 -23.28 -11.14
CA THR A 110 3.71 -22.92 -10.65
C THR A 110 3.28 -23.61 -9.38
N ASP A 111 2.43 -22.97 -8.59
CA ASP A 111 1.78 -23.60 -7.44
C ASP A 111 2.78 -24.13 -6.38
N ASN A 112 3.96 -23.50 -6.26
CA ASN A 112 4.98 -23.90 -5.29
C ASN A 112 4.95 -23.01 -4.04
N VAL A 113 5.33 -23.58 -2.90
CA VAL A 113 5.51 -22.87 -1.63
C VAL A 113 6.98 -22.90 -1.24
N LEU A 114 7.56 -21.72 -1.04
CA LEU A 114 8.95 -21.53 -0.63
C LEU A 114 8.96 -20.71 0.65
N GLU A 115 9.49 -21.28 1.74
CA GLU A 115 9.52 -20.63 3.05
C GLU A 115 10.89 -20.78 3.72
N ASN A 116 11.37 -19.70 4.33
CA ASN A 116 12.67 -19.63 5.00
C ASN A 116 13.82 -19.99 4.04
N ILE A 117 14.10 -19.07 3.12
CA ILE A 117 15.16 -19.24 2.12
C ILE A 117 16.35 -18.34 2.47
N GLY A 118 17.55 -18.91 2.45
CA GLY A 118 18.76 -18.22 2.92
C GLY A 118 19.05 -16.91 2.17
N TYR A 119 18.90 -16.90 0.84
CA TYR A 119 19.12 -15.73 -0.01
C TYR A 119 17.89 -15.39 -0.87
N ILE A 120 17.84 -15.73 -2.16
CA ILE A 120 16.70 -15.42 -3.03
C ILE A 120 15.75 -16.62 -3.09
N GLY A 121 14.45 -16.37 -2.98
CA GLY A 121 13.45 -17.43 -3.10
C GLY A 121 13.53 -18.13 -4.46
N MET A 122 13.36 -17.36 -5.53
CA MET A 122 13.41 -17.83 -6.91
C MET A 122 14.28 -16.90 -7.77
N VAL A 123 15.31 -17.44 -8.42
CA VAL A 123 16.08 -16.75 -9.47
C VAL A 123 15.70 -17.35 -10.80
N ILE A 124 15.00 -16.58 -11.63
CA ILE A 124 14.43 -17.07 -12.89
C ILE A 124 14.99 -16.26 -14.06
N GLU A 125 15.36 -16.95 -15.13
CA GLU A 125 15.82 -16.33 -16.37
C GLU A 125 14.99 -16.79 -17.58
N LYS A 126 15.26 -16.13 -18.71
CA LYS A 126 14.72 -16.34 -20.05
C LYS A 126 13.19 -16.29 -20.10
N ASN A 127 12.61 -16.77 -21.19
CA ASN A 127 11.16 -16.85 -21.34
C ASN A 127 10.63 -18.00 -20.48
N SER A 128 10.01 -17.68 -19.35
CA SER A 128 9.48 -18.62 -18.37
C SER A 128 8.12 -18.16 -17.84
N LEU A 129 7.32 -19.11 -17.33
CA LEU A 129 6.09 -18.83 -16.59
C LEU A 129 6.33 -19.06 -15.09
N VAL A 130 6.11 -18.03 -14.29
CA VAL A 130 6.19 -18.06 -12.82
C VAL A 130 4.84 -17.64 -12.27
N GLU A 131 4.05 -18.60 -11.81
CA GLU A 131 2.64 -18.33 -11.52
C GLU A 131 2.14 -19.03 -10.25
N ARG A 132 1.31 -18.35 -9.43
CA ARG A 132 0.68 -18.97 -8.26
C ARG A 132 1.67 -19.57 -7.25
N ASN A 133 2.87 -19.00 -7.13
CA ASN A 133 3.82 -19.40 -6.10
C ASN A 133 3.64 -18.54 -4.84
N VAL A 134 3.95 -19.12 -3.69
CA VAL A 134 4.01 -18.44 -2.40
C VAL A 134 5.47 -18.43 -1.95
N VAL A 135 6.07 -17.26 -1.84
CA VAL A 135 7.43 -17.06 -1.35
C VAL A 135 7.36 -16.23 -0.07
N ARG A 136 7.79 -16.81 1.06
CA ARG A 136 7.79 -16.13 2.36
C ARG A 136 9.16 -16.19 3.02
N ASN A 137 9.58 -15.09 3.63
CA ASN A 137 10.81 -15.03 4.43
C ASN A 137 12.06 -15.52 3.66
N ALA A 138 12.22 -15.03 2.43
CA ALA A 138 13.51 -15.10 1.74
C ALA A 138 14.46 -14.04 2.32
N LEU A 139 15.74 -14.13 2.00
CA LEU A 139 16.83 -13.33 2.58
C LEU A 139 16.94 -13.53 4.10
N ALA A 140 16.67 -14.77 4.55
CA ALA A 140 16.68 -15.10 5.98
C ALA A 140 18.07 -14.96 6.61
N ILE A 141 19.14 -15.22 5.84
CA ILE A 141 20.52 -15.11 6.33
C ILE A 141 21.42 -14.20 5.50
N LEU A 142 21.03 -13.84 4.28
CA LEU A 142 21.76 -12.91 3.40
C LEU A 142 20.99 -11.61 3.14
N ASN A 143 21.62 -10.65 2.46
CA ASN A 143 21.06 -9.36 2.04
C ASN A 143 21.30 -9.16 0.52
N ASP A 144 20.73 -8.12 -0.08
CA ASP A 144 20.89 -7.72 -1.49
C ASP A 144 20.23 -8.67 -2.51
N GLY A 145 18.94 -8.93 -2.36
CA GLY A 145 18.22 -9.81 -3.28
C GLY A 145 16.71 -9.61 -3.26
N GLY A 146 15.95 -10.68 -3.51
CA GLY A 146 14.50 -10.64 -3.33
C GLY A 146 13.79 -11.97 -3.16
N GLY A 147 12.47 -11.92 -3.10
CA GLY A 147 11.63 -13.12 -3.13
C GLY A 147 11.70 -13.81 -4.50
N ILE A 148 11.44 -13.06 -5.57
CA ILE A 148 11.61 -13.48 -6.96
C ILE A 148 12.55 -12.48 -7.66
N ALA A 149 13.64 -12.95 -8.23
CA ALA A 149 14.60 -12.13 -8.96
C ALA A 149 14.75 -12.59 -10.41
N ILE A 150 14.88 -11.62 -11.32
CA ILE A 150 15.06 -11.85 -12.75
C ILE A 150 16.21 -11.00 -13.29
N ASP A 151 17.25 -11.61 -13.87
CA ASP A 151 18.35 -10.83 -14.45
C ASP A 151 18.26 -10.75 -15.97
N ASN A 152 17.84 -11.83 -16.62
CA ASN A 152 17.81 -11.94 -18.07
C ASN A 152 16.47 -12.54 -18.50
N ALA A 153 15.65 -11.81 -19.26
CA ALA A 153 14.32 -12.23 -19.68
C ALA A 153 13.92 -11.60 -21.01
N ASP A 154 13.21 -12.35 -21.83
CA ASP A 154 12.50 -11.85 -23.01
C ASP A 154 11.18 -12.61 -23.14
N GLY A 155 10.07 -11.97 -22.79
CA GLY A 155 8.73 -12.58 -22.83
C GLY A 155 8.33 -13.37 -21.57
N MET A 156 9.03 -13.19 -20.44
CA MET A 156 8.68 -13.86 -19.18
C MET A 156 7.32 -13.37 -18.64
N ILE A 157 6.59 -14.27 -17.99
CA ILE A 157 5.34 -13.95 -17.28
C ILE A 157 5.48 -14.33 -15.81
N ILE A 158 5.29 -13.35 -14.93
CA ILE A 158 5.23 -13.51 -13.47
C ILE A 158 3.86 -13.06 -13.02
N ARG A 159 2.98 -13.98 -12.62
CA ARG A 159 1.62 -13.59 -12.23
C ARG A 159 1.02 -14.33 -11.06
N ASP A 160 0.13 -13.64 -10.35
CA ASP A 160 -0.67 -14.23 -9.27
C ASP A 160 0.20 -14.92 -8.21
N ASN A 161 1.41 -14.40 -7.94
CA ASN A 161 2.27 -14.91 -6.88
C ASN A 161 2.05 -14.11 -5.59
N LEU A 162 2.26 -14.75 -4.44
CA LEU A 162 2.33 -14.10 -3.14
C LEU A 162 3.78 -14.04 -2.69
N VAL A 163 4.32 -12.84 -2.49
CA VAL A 163 5.69 -12.61 -2.01
C VAL A 163 5.64 -11.81 -0.72
N LEU A 164 5.97 -12.44 0.40
CA LEU A 164 5.63 -11.95 1.73
C LEU A 164 6.86 -11.90 2.66
N ASP A 165 6.90 -10.88 3.51
CA ASP A 165 7.77 -10.81 4.69
C ASP A 165 9.28 -10.92 4.34
N ILE A 166 9.73 -10.17 3.35
CA ILE A 166 11.14 -10.17 2.90
C ILE A 166 11.93 -9.14 3.71
N SER A 167 12.85 -9.60 4.57
CA SER A 167 13.48 -8.71 5.57
C SER A 167 14.94 -8.30 5.28
N GLY A 168 15.75 -9.12 4.61
CA GLY A 168 17.18 -8.83 4.41
C GLY A 168 18.01 -8.89 5.71
N ASN A 169 18.94 -9.84 5.82
CA ASN A 169 19.71 -10.02 7.05
C ASN A 169 20.98 -9.16 7.10
N LEU A 170 21.02 -8.20 8.02
CA LEU A 170 22.17 -7.30 8.22
C LEU A 170 23.38 -7.96 8.86
N GLU A 171 23.24 -9.11 9.54
CA GLU A 171 24.38 -9.83 10.14
C GLU A 171 25.40 -10.32 9.09
N SER A 172 24.93 -10.59 7.87
CA SER A 172 25.78 -10.96 6.74
C SER A 172 26.46 -9.77 6.04
N VAL A 173 26.04 -8.54 6.35
CA VAL A 173 26.57 -7.34 5.70
C VAL A 173 27.90 -6.97 6.35
N ALA A 174 28.93 -6.79 5.53
CA ALA A 174 30.22 -6.33 6.04
C ALA A 174 30.05 -4.95 6.72
N PRO A 175 30.38 -4.80 8.02
CA PRO A 175 30.11 -3.57 8.78
C PRO A 175 30.80 -2.31 8.22
N ASN A 176 31.82 -2.50 7.39
CA ASN A 176 32.58 -1.45 6.70
C ASN A 176 32.09 -1.16 5.28
N PHE A 177 30.99 -1.79 4.83
CA PHE A 177 30.38 -1.51 3.54
C PHE A 177 29.44 -0.30 3.63
N THR A 178 29.30 0.45 2.53
CA THR A 178 28.71 1.80 2.52
C THR A 178 27.20 1.84 2.76
N HIS A 179 26.53 0.69 2.87
CA HIS A 179 25.08 0.59 3.03
C HIS A 179 24.69 -0.53 4.01
N PRO A 180 24.80 -0.32 5.33
CA PRO A 180 24.30 -1.26 6.34
C PRO A 180 22.78 -1.14 6.49
N ILE A 181 22.05 -1.26 5.38
CA ILE A 181 20.59 -1.20 5.32
C ILE A 181 20.04 -2.45 4.62
N PRO A 182 18.79 -2.86 4.90
CA PRO A 182 18.17 -3.96 4.18
C PRO A 182 18.01 -3.61 2.70
N ILE A 183 18.59 -4.45 1.83
CA ILE A 183 18.40 -4.38 0.37
C ILE A 183 17.66 -5.66 0.01
N CYS A 184 16.34 -5.58 0.04
CA CYS A 184 15.49 -6.75 0.02
C CYS A 184 14.16 -6.47 -0.68
N HIS A 185 14.01 -6.94 -1.90
CA HIS A 185 12.87 -6.66 -2.75
C HIS A 185 11.89 -7.83 -2.77
N GLY A 186 10.60 -7.59 -2.97
CA GLY A 186 9.67 -8.69 -3.24
C GLY A 186 9.95 -9.30 -4.61
N ILE A 187 9.67 -8.55 -5.67
CA ILE A 187 10.03 -8.90 -7.05
C ILE A 187 11.10 -7.93 -7.55
N TYR A 188 12.27 -8.47 -7.92
CA TYR A 188 13.44 -7.71 -8.34
C TYR A 188 13.74 -7.93 -9.82
N PHE A 189 13.68 -6.85 -10.60
CA PHE A 189 14.26 -6.77 -11.92
C PHE A 189 15.74 -6.43 -11.74
N GLY A 190 16.59 -7.40 -12.00
CA GLY A 190 18.02 -7.32 -11.88
C GLY A 190 18.70 -6.72 -13.10
N ASN A 191 19.98 -7.04 -13.27
CA ASN A 191 20.93 -6.09 -13.84
C ASN A 191 21.47 -6.43 -15.23
N ILE A 192 20.80 -7.32 -15.99
CA ILE A 192 21.30 -7.78 -17.31
C ILE A 192 20.43 -7.30 -18.47
N SER A 193 19.37 -8.03 -18.83
CA SER A 193 18.55 -7.72 -20.01
C SER A 193 17.14 -8.22 -19.81
N ILE A 194 16.23 -7.31 -19.46
CA ILE A 194 14.84 -7.65 -19.17
C ILE A 194 13.93 -6.94 -20.17
N LYS A 195 13.30 -7.75 -21.02
CA LYS A 195 12.47 -7.28 -22.13
C LYS A 195 11.14 -7.99 -22.14
N ASN A 196 10.11 -7.30 -22.63
CA ASN A 196 8.79 -7.87 -22.92
C ASN A 196 8.22 -8.68 -21.75
N THR A 197 8.59 -8.35 -20.51
CA THR A 197 8.25 -9.14 -19.32
C THR A 197 6.97 -8.60 -18.70
N LEU A 198 6.05 -9.50 -18.36
CA LEU A 198 4.77 -9.18 -17.74
C LEU A 198 4.79 -9.60 -16.28
N VAL A 199 4.67 -8.64 -15.36
CA VAL A 199 4.52 -8.85 -13.92
C VAL A 199 3.14 -8.37 -13.50
N GLN A 200 2.20 -9.30 -13.28
CA GLN A 200 0.80 -8.91 -13.05
C GLN A 200 0.06 -9.69 -11.95
N GLY A 201 -0.90 -9.04 -11.28
CA GLY A 201 -1.78 -9.72 -10.32
C GLY A 201 -1.07 -10.26 -9.06
N ASN A 202 0.22 -9.95 -8.87
CA ASN A 202 0.97 -10.43 -7.73
C ASN A 202 0.59 -9.65 -6.46
N THR A 203 0.64 -10.33 -5.32
CA THR A 203 0.55 -9.70 -4.00
C THR A 203 1.94 -9.67 -3.39
N VAL A 204 2.46 -8.48 -3.09
CA VAL A 204 3.75 -8.30 -2.46
C VAL A 204 3.59 -7.46 -1.20
N ALA A 205 3.93 -8.05 -0.04
CA ALA A 205 3.67 -7.38 1.23
C ALA A 205 4.75 -7.56 2.28
N ASN A 206 4.83 -6.56 3.18
CA ASN A 206 5.72 -6.54 4.35
C ASN A 206 7.21 -6.72 4.02
N CYS A 207 7.67 -6.22 2.86
CA CYS A 207 9.08 -6.24 2.50
C CYS A 207 9.81 -5.02 3.10
N LEU A 208 10.98 -5.23 3.72
CA LEU A 208 11.80 -4.14 4.28
C LEU A 208 12.54 -3.32 3.22
N GLY A 209 12.59 -3.78 1.96
CA GLY A 209 12.94 -2.97 0.80
C GLY A 209 11.68 -2.64 0.00
N SER A 210 11.75 -2.76 -1.34
CA SER A 210 10.58 -2.44 -2.17
C SER A 210 9.71 -3.64 -2.48
N GLY A 211 8.42 -3.42 -2.71
CA GLY A 211 7.52 -4.47 -3.18
C GLY A 211 7.97 -4.97 -4.56
N ILE A 212 7.94 -4.09 -5.55
CA ILE A 212 8.54 -4.34 -6.88
C ILE A 212 9.65 -3.33 -7.10
N HIS A 213 10.83 -3.81 -7.51
CA HIS A 213 11.92 -2.97 -7.97
C HIS A 213 12.18 -3.23 -9.45
N VAL A 214 11.92 -2.24 -10.29
CA VAL A 214 12.21 -2.28 -11.73
C VAL A 214 13.50 -1.54 -12.01
N ASP A 215 14.63 -2.25 -11.94
CA ASP A 215 15.91 -1.68 -12.35
C ASP A 215 16.10 -1.83 -13.85
N HIS A 216 16.31 -0.71 -14.51
CA HIS A 216 16.53 -0.67 -15.94
C HIS A 216 18.02 -0.70 -16.25
N THR A 217 18.33 -1.43 -17.30
CA THR A 217 19.58 -1.28 -18.05
C THR A 217 19.27 -0.56 -19.36
N MET A 218 20.29 -0.12 -20.10
CA MET A 218 20.10 0.45 -21.44
C MET A 218 19.27 -0.39 -22.40
N VAL A 219 19.27 -1.71 -22.20
CA VAL A 219 18.60 -2.66 -23.09
C VAL A 219 17.22 -3.07 -22.57
N SER A 220 16.79 -2.60 -21.41
CA SER A 220 15.44 -2.86 -20.91
C SER A 220 14.39 -2.27 -21.85
N SER A 221 13.35 -3.03 -22.17
CA SER A 221 12.29 -2.54 -23.08
C SER A 221 11.00 -3.35 -23.00
N GLY A 222 9.86 -2.66 -23.03
CA GLY A 222 8.54 -3.27 -23.22
C GLY A 222 8.06 -4.07 -22.02
N ASN A 223 8.58 -3.81 -20.83
CA ASN A 223 8.10 -4.50 -19.62
C ASN A 223 6.81 -3.89 -19.13
N GLN A 224 6.01 -4.69 -18.43
CA GLN A 224 4.67 -4.33 -18.01
C GLN A 224 4.45 -4.79 -16.57
N VAL A 225 4.14 -3.84 -15.68
CA VAL A 225 3.83 -4.07 -14.27
C VAL A 225 2.37 -3.70 -14.05
N LYS A 226 1.49 -4.69 -13.89
CA LYS A 226 0.04 -4.51 -13.99
C LYS A 226 -0.74 -5.10 -12.83
N ASP A 227 -1.70 -4.38 -12.29
CA ASP A 227 -2.71 -4.93 -11.39
C ASP A 227 -2.12 -5.67 -10.17
N ASN A 228 -0.92 -5.28 -9.71
CA ASN A 228 -0.29 -5.87 -8.52
C ASN A 228 -0.77 -5.15 -7.25
N VAL A 229 -0.88 -5.90 -6.15
CA VAL A 229 -1.14 -5.35 -4.81
C VAL A 229 0.17 -5.29 -4.04
N LEU A 230 0.63 -4.08 -3.74
CA LEU A 230 1.89 -3.78 -3.05
C LEU A 230 1.55 -3.12 -1.72
N PHE A 231 1.65 -3.88 -0.63
CA PHE A 231 1.11 -3.48 0.68
C PHE A 231 2.20 -3.47 1.76
N ASN A 232 2.34 -2.36 2.48
CA ASN A 232 3.24 -2.26 3.64
C ASN A 232 4.70 -2.62 3.35
N ASN A 233 5.20 -2.32 2.15
CA ASN A 233 6.63 -2.37 1.85
C ASN A 233 7.30 -1.02 2.18
N THR A 234 8.62 -0.95 2.38
CA THR A 234 9.30 0.36 2.59
C THR A 234 9.07 1.32 1.41
N VAL A 235 9.09 0.79 0.20
CA VAL A 235 8.63 1.46 -1.03
C VAL A 235 7.73 0.49 -1.78
N GLN A 236 6.52 0.88 -2.18
CA GLN A 236 5.64 -0.07 -2.87
C GLN A 236 6.22 -0.41 -4.26
N LEU A 237 6.38 0.62 -5.12
CA LEU A 237 6.99 0.49 -6.44
C LEU A 237 8.26 1.35 -6.53
N SER A 238 9.40 0.71 -6.79
CA SER A 238 10.68 1.40 -7.04
C SER A 238 11.10 1.18 -8.49
N ILE A 239 11.57 2.23 -9.14
CA ILE A 239 12.01 2.22 -10.53
C ILE A 239 13.34 2.93 -10.63
N SER A 240 14.28 2.41 -11.41
CA SER A 240 15.60 3.03 -11.57
C SER A 240 16.22 2.77 -12.93
N ASP A 241 17.22 3.57 -13.29
CA ASP A 241 18.23 3.24 -14.30
C ASP A 241 19.58 3.00 -13.61
N PHE A 242 19.60 2.28 -12.48
CA PHE A 242 20.83 2.13 -11.68
C PHE A 242 21.76 1.07 -12.28
N SER A 243 21.20 0.00 -12.82
CA SER A 243 21.98 -1.13 -13.33
C SER A 243 22.89 -0.76 -14.52
N ASN A 244 24.10 -1.30 -14.51
CA ASN A 244 25.21 -0.91 -15.39
C ASN A 244 25.58 -1.97 -16.44
N TYR A 245 24.61 -2.75 -16.92
CA TYR A 245 24.87 -3.81 -17.89
C TYR A 245 25.76 -3.32 -19.02
N ASN A 246 26.95 -3.91 -19.14
CA ASN A 246 27.98 -3.52 -20.11
C ASN A 246 28.13 -4.56 -21.24
N GLY A 247 27.16 -5.48 -21.36
CA GLY A 247 27.12 -6.49 -22.40
C GLY A 247 26.52 -5.96 -23.72
N PRO A 248 26.21 -6.88 -24.66
CA PRO A 248 25.69 -6.53 -25.97
C PRO A 248 24.46 -5.61 -25.91
N GLY A 249 24.50 -4.51 -26.66
CA GLY A 249 23.41 -3.53 -26.75
C GLY A 249 23.49 -2.38 -25.74
N ALA A 250 24.47 -2.39 -24.84
CA ALA A 250 24.70 -1.30 -23.89
C ALA A 250 26.09 -0.67 -24.06
N THR A 251 26.21 0.65 -23.89
CA THR A 251 27.47 1.38 -23.99
C THR A 251 27.43 2.62 -23.10
N ALA A 252 28.55 2.92 -22.42
CA ALA A 252 28.67 4.11 -21.57
C ALA A 252 28.29 5.40 -22.35
N PRO A 253 27.56 6.35 -21.73
CA PRO A 253 27.33 6.50 -20.30
C PRO A 253 26.14 5.74 -19.71
N PHE A 254 25.56 4.75 -20.41
CA PHE A 254 24.45 3.92 -19.93
C PHE A 254 23.11 4.62 -19.69
N HIS A 255 23.06 5.94 -19.84
CA HIS A 255 21.83 6.72 -19.78
C HIS A 255 20.92 6.43 -20.98
N MET A 256 19.66 6.14 -20.69
CA MET A 256 18.55 6.19 -21.65
C MET A 256 17.61 7.33 -21.25
N PRO A 257 17.23 8.22 -22.18
CA PRO A 257 16.34 9.33 -21.84
C PRO A 257 14.89 8.87 -21.60
N ALA A 258 14.49 7.76 -22.22
CA ALA A 258 13.15 7.21 -22.10
C ALA A 258 13.13 5.69 -22.28
N PHE A 259 12.25 5.04 -21.53
CA PHE A 259 11.83 3.65 -21.67
C PHE A 259 10.36 3.59 -22.12
N ASN A 260 9.92 2.42 -22.57
CA ASN A 260 8.56 2.20 -23.08
C ASN A 260 7.78 1.20 -22.20
N ASP A 261 8.12 1.14 -20.92
CA ASP A 261 7.48 0.23 -19.96
C ASP A 261 6.10 0.77 -19.56
N VAL A 262 5.24 -0.11 -19.03
CA VAL A 262 3.86 0.22 -18.68
C VAL A 262 3.56 -0.17 -17.24
N TYR A 263 3.10 0.79 -16.45
CA TYR A 263 2.74 0.64 -15.04
C TYR A 263 1.27 1.02 -14.85
N THR A 264 0.39 0.03 -14.73
CA THR A 264 -1.06 0.31 -14.68
C THR A 264 -1.84 -0.57 -13.71
N GLY A 265 -2.88 -0.04 -13.07
CA GLY A 265 -3.75 -0.83 -12.19
C GLY A 265 -3.14 -1.24 -10.86
N ASN A 266 -1.91 -0.85 -10.56
CA ASN A 266 -1.22 -1.30 -9.35
C ASN A 266 -1.78 -0.58 -8.11
N VAL A 267 -2.00 -1.34 -7.04
CA VAL A 267 -2.37 -0.83 -5.72
C VAL A 267 -1.10 -0.67 -4.89
N MET A 268 -0.70 0.57 -4.63
CA MET A 268 0.45 0.91 -3.80
C MET A 268 -0.05 1.44 -2.45
N TYR A 269 -0.08 0.58 -1.44
CA TYR A 269 -0.70 0.87 -0.15
C TYR A 269 0.32 0.91 1.00
N CYS A 270 0.40 2.06 1.67
CA CYS A 270 1.32 2.32 2.79
C CYS A 270 0.57 2.31 4.13
N LEU A 271 1.25 1.88 5.19
CA LEU A 271 0.75 1.89 6.57
C LEU A 271 1.47 2.91 7.47
N THR A 272 2.53 3.56 6.98
CA THR A 272 3.22 4.62 7.72
C THR A 272 3.56 5.82 6.83
N ARG A 273 3.92 6.93 7.49
CA ARG A 273 4.26 8.19 6.81
C ARG A 273 5.56 8.08 6.00
N GLU A 274 6.51 7.29 6.48
CA GLU A 274 7.85 7.14 5.93
C GLU A 274 7.88 6.29 4.67
N GLN A 275 6.86 5.45 4.47
CA GLN A 275 6.72 4.63 3.27
C GLN A 275 6.36 5.47 2.05
N LEU A 276 6.85 5.05 0.89
CA LEU A 276 6.56 5.67 -0.40
C LEU A 276 5.68 4.75 -1.24
N CYS A 277 4.71 5.33 -1.94
CA CYS A 277 3.96 4.61 -2.97
C CYS A 277 4.88 4.35 -4.16
N MET A 278 5.59 5.38 -4.64
CA MET A 278 6.50 5.25 -5.76
C MET A 278 7.83 5.97 -5.51
N GLN A 279 8.91 5.35 -5.98
CA GLN A 279 10.23 5.97 -6.08
C GLN A 279 10.81 5.79 -7.49
N GLN A 280 11.40 6.86 -8.04
CA GLN A 280 12.20 6.84 -9.25
C GLN A 280 13.64 7.30 -8.95
N LEU A 281 14.63 6.50 -9.31
CA LEU A 281 16.06 6.80 -9.12
C LEU A 281 16.75 6.99 -10.47
N HIS A 282 17.25 8.20 -10.72
CA HIS A 282 17.94 8.58 -11.95
C HIS A 282 19.45 8.65 -11.70
N VAL A 283 20.26 7.89 -12.45
CA VAL A 283 21.65 7.57 -12.03
C VAL A 283 22.70 8.02 -13.02
N TYR A 284 22.46 7.89 -14.32
CA TYR A 284 23.51 8.10 -15.31
C TYR A 284 23.61 9.52 -15.89
N SER A 285 22.70 10.42 -15.52
CA SER A 285 22.64 11.77 -16.09
C SER A 285 21.94 12.75 -15.15
N ALA A 286 22.29 14.04 -15.26
CA ALA A 286 21.54 15.13 -14.64
C ALA A 286 20.16 15.34 -15.29
N ASN A 287 19.94 14.80 -16.50
CA ASN A 287 18.64 14.80 -17.15
C ASN A 287 17.75 13.72 -16.54
N TRP A 288 16.47 14.07 -16.34
CA TRP A 288 15.46 13.12 -15.88
C TRP A 288 15.19 12.05 -16.95
N VAL A 289 14.94 10.82 -16.49
CA VAL A 289 14.56 9.68 -17.32
C VAL A 289 13.05 9.54 -17.30
N ASP A 290 12.46 9.32 -18.47
CA ASP A 290 11.09 8.86 -18.60
C ASP A 290 11.06 7.32 -18.52
N TYR A 291 10.45 6.76 -17.48
CA TYR A 291 10.40 5.29 -17.31
C TYR A 291 9.25 4.62 -18.07
N GLY A 292 8.43 5.39 -18.78
CA GLY A 292 7.31 4.87 -19.55
C GLY A 292 5.96 5.39 -19.07
N THR A 293 4.89 4.65 -19.34
CA THR A 293 3.53 5.11 -19.09
C THR A 293 2.99 4.62 -17.76
N PHE A 294 2.51 5.55 -16.95
CA PHE A 294 1.77 5.30 -15.72
C PHE A 294 0.29 5.62 -15.94
N ASN A 295 -0.62 4.74 -15.53
CA ASN A 295 -2.06 5.03 -15.57
C ASN A 295 -2.87 4.18 -14.58
N ASN A 296 -3.99 4.68 -14.06
CA ASN A 296 -4.97 3.88 -13.30
C ASN A 296 -4.37 3.12 -12.09
N ASN A 297 -3.35 3.66 -11.46
CA ASN A 297 -2.74 3.15 -10.24
C ASN A 297 -3.36 3.82 -8.99
N TYR A 298 -3.21 3.17 -7.83
CA TYR A 298 -3.72 3.66 -6.55
C TYR A 298 -2.55 3.99 -5.62
N TYR A 299 -2.26 5.28 -5.43
CA TYR A 299 -1.19 5.81 -4.57
C TYR A 299 -1.74 6.07 -3.16
N PHE A 300 -1.91 5.00 -2.40
CA PHE A 300 -2.61 5.05 -1.13
C PHE A 300 -1.63 5.11 0.04
N ASN A 301 -1.29 6.33 0.47
CA ASN A 301 -0.64 6.56 1.75
C ASN A 301 -1.50 7.50 2.62
N PRO A 302 -2.36 6.96 3.49
CA PRO A 302 -3.22 7.75 4.35
C PRO A 302 -2.49 8.65 5.37
N TYR A 303 -1.19 8.44 5.56
CA TYR A 303 -0.37 9.15 6.55
C TYR A 303 0.51 10.24 5.91
N ASN A 304 0.67 10.20 4.58
CA ASN A 304 1.53 11.11 3.83
C ASN A 304 1.11 11.27 2.36
N ASP A 305 0.65 12.46 1.99
CA ASP A 305 0.34 12.79 0.60
C ASP A 305 1.58 12.81 -0.32
N ARG A 306 2.76 13.15 0.21
CA ARG A 306 4.02 13.28 -0.56
C ARG A 306 4.68 11.91 -0.77
N SER A 307 3.92 10.96 -1.31
CA SER A 307 4.28 9.54 -1.37
C SER A 307 4.96 9.13 -2.69
N ILE A 308 5.17 10.06 -3.61
CA ILE A 308 5.94 9.86 -4.85
C ILE A 308 7.28 10.59 -4.70
N ARG A 309 8.38 9.88 -4.90
CA ARG A 309 9.74 10.42 -4.83
C ARG A 309 10.47 10.29 -6.17
N GLN A 310 11.11 11.36 -6.61
CA GLN A 310 12.17 11.32 -7.62
C GLN A 310 13.50 11.68 -7.00
N PHE A 311 14.54 10.92 -7.29
CA PHE A 311 15.89 11.25 -6.88
C PHE A 311 16.87 11.10 -8.03
N ASN A 312 17.40 12.23 -8.49
CA ASN A 312 18.54 12.24 -9.40
C ASN A 312 19.82 12.15 -8.58
N THR A 313 20.36 10.94 -8.47
CA THR A 313 21.58 10.64 -7.70
C THR A 313 22.82 11.23 -8.36
N PHE A 314 22.81 11.44 -9.68
CA PHE A 314 23.90 12.09 -10.42
C PHE A 314 24.04 13.57 -10.05
N ALA A 315 22.92 14.30 -10.02
CA ALA A 315 22.88 15.72 -9.71
C ALA A 315 22.75 16.00 -8.20
N GLY A 316 22.43 15.00 -7.39
CA GLY A 316 22.15 15.17 -5.96
C GLY A 316 20.85 15.93 -5.69
N VAL A 317 19.86 15.82 -6.58
CA VAL A 317 18.59 16.56 -6.50
C VAL A 317 17.43 15.60 -6.29
N GLU A 318 16.64 15.84 -5.25
CA GLU A 318 15.44 15.08 -4.96
C GLU A 318 14.18 15.94 -4.96
N LYS A 319 13.06 15.31 -5.31
CA LYS A 319 11.72 15.90 -5.32
C LYS A 319 10.72 14.91 -4.78
N PHE A 320 9.70 15.42 -4.10
CA PHE A 320 8.56 14.64 -3.66
C PHE A 320 7.29 15.27 -4.22
N PHE A 321 6.29 14.43 -4.50
CA PHE A 321 5.05 14.86 -5.13
C PHE A 321 3.85 14.27 -4.40
N THR A 322 2.78 15.04 -4.34
CA THR A 322 1.43 14.45 -4.29
C THR A 322 1.07 13.92 -5.66
N LEU A 323 0.04 13.08 -5.76
CA LEU A 323 -0.41 12.58 -7.06
C LEU A 323 -0.90 13.72 -7.97
N GLU A 324 -1.62 14.69 -7.43
CA GLU A 324 -2.13 15.83 -8.21
C GLU A 324 -0.97 16.65 -8.78
N ARG A 325 0.04 16.93 -7.96
CA ARG A 325 1.21 17.67 -8.43
C ARG A 325 2.02 16.87 -9.45
N TRP A 326 2.10 15.55 -9.29
CA TRP A 326 2.71 14.66 -10.27
C TRP A 326 1.98 14.74 -11.62
N GLN A 327 0.65 14.61 -11.62
CA GLN A 327 -0.19 14.70 -12.81
C GLN A 327 -0.03 16.05 -13.51
N ASP A 328 -0.03 17.15 -12.75
CA ASP A 328 0.09 18.50 -13.30
C ASP A 328 1.48 18.81 -13.88
N ASP A 329 2.55 18.46 -13.15
CA ASP A 329 3.93 18.78 -13.57
C ASP A 329 4.42 17.87 -14.70
N ARG A 330 3.91 16.65 -14.77
CA ARG A 330 4.37 15.62 -15.72
C ARG A 330 3.42 15.42 -16.88
N ASN A 331 2.14 15.78 -16.73
CA ASN A 331 1.07 15.38 -17.64
C ASN A 331 1.04 13.86 -17.85
N GLU A 332 1.24 13.12 -16.76
CA GLU A 332 1.29 11.66 -16.68
C GLU A 332 0.23 11.16 -15.68
N ASP A 333 -0.12 9.88 -15.78
CA ASP A 333 -0.94 9.19 -14.79
C ASP A 333 -2.37 9.74 -14.52
N PRO A 334 -3.13 10.18 -15.56
CA PRO A 334 -4.36 10.97 -15.38
C PRO A 334 -5.54 10.21 -14.76
N ALA A 335 -5.57 8.87 -14.86
CA ALA A 335 -6.63 8.05 -14.28
C ALA A 335 -6.26 7.45 -12.91
N SER A 336 -5.13 7.83 -12.32
CA SER A 336 -4.72 7.34 -11.01
C SER A 336 -5.45 8.03 -9.87
N HIS A 337 -5.48 7.36 -8.73
CA HIS A 337 -6.18 7.79 -7.53
C HIS A 337 -5.22 7.86 -6.34
N ARG A 338 -5.30 8.94 -5.54
CA ARG A 338 -4.68 9.01 -4.22
C ARG A 338 -5.60 8.39 -3.16
N SER A 339 -5.07 8.12 -1.97
CA SER A 339 -5.92 7.76 -0.82
C SER A 339 -6.97 8.87 -0.57
N PRO A 340 -8.24 8.51 -0.33
CA PRO A 340 -9.23 9.46 0.17
C PRO A 340 -9.10 9.71 1.68
N LEU A 341 -8.26 8.93 2.37
CA LEU A 341 -8.12 8.97 3.82
C LEU A 341 -6.95 9.85 4.25
N ASN A 342 -7.13 10.52 5.37
CA ASN A 342 -6.07 11.22 6.10
C ASN A 342 -6.08 10.72 7.54
N LEU A 343 -5.16 9.81 7.86
CA LEU A 343 -5.08 9.13 9.14
C LEU A 343 -3.90 9.63 9.97
N GLU A 344 -4.08 9.60 11.29
CA GLU A 344 -3.04 9.96 12.26
C GLU A 344 -2.37 8.70 12.80
N ALA A 345 -1.06 8.78 13.04
CA ALA A 345 -0.30 7.69 13.67
C ALA A 345 -0.49 7.63 15.21
N TYR A 346 -1.18 8.62 15.77
CA TYR A 346 -1.40 8.77 17.20
C TYR A 346 -2.82 9.26 17.47
N GLU A 347 -3.39 8.80 18.58
CA GLU A 347 -4.64 9.32 19.13
C GLU A 347 -4.34 10.26 20.31
N VAL A 348 -5.05 11.39 20.38
CA VAL A 348 -5.02 12.29 21.55
C VAL A 348 -6.12 11.89 22.53
N THR A 349 -5.73 11.45 23.71
CA THR A 349 -6.66 11.03 24.77
C THR A 349 -7.04 12.18 25.70
N ASP A 350 -6.15 13.15 25.90
CA ASP A 350 -6.40 14.34 26.74
C ASP A 350 -5.73 15.59 26.19
N VAL A 351 -6.37 16.75 26.40
CA VAL A 351 -5.78 18.08 26.15
C VAL A 351 -5.43 18.74 27.48
N LEU A 352 -4.14 18.99 27.72
CA LEU A 352 -3.56 19.32 29.02
C LEU A 352 -3.20 20.82 29.18
N SER A 353 -3.53 21.64 28.19
CA SER A 353 -3.30 23.09 28.20
C SER A 353 -4.33 23.84 27.36
N ALA A 354 -4.49 25.14 27.64
CA ALA A 354 -5.06 26.08 26.67
C ALA A 354 -4.21 26.12 25.38
N ASN A 355 -4.73 26.74 24.32
CA ASN A 355 -3.96 26.98 23.11
C ASN A 355 -2.76 27.86 23.46
N LEU A 356 -1.57 27.38 23.13
CA LEU A 356 -0.30 28.02 23.37
C LEU A 356 0.07 29.05 22.29
N VAL A 357 -0.69 29.10 21.20
CA VAL A 357 -0.55 30.08 20.11
C VAL A 357 -1.65 31.14 20.24
N ASN A 358 -1.24 32.40 20.42
CA ASN A 358 -2.16 33.52 20.46
C ASN A 358 -2.58 33.94 19.03
N ASN A 359 -3.82 34.39 18.90
CA ASN A 359 -4.40 34.87 17.64
C ASN A 359 -4.16 33.90 16.45
N GLY A 360 -4.28 32.59 16.69
CA GLY A 360 -4.11 31.57 15.65
C GLY A 360 -5.34 31.35 14.77
N ALA A 361 -6.53 31.76 15.22
CA ALA A 361 -7.80 31.66 14.49
C ALA A 361 -8.12 32.90 13.62
N PHE A 362 -7.23 33.91 13.64
CA PHE A 362 -7.28 35.14 12.84
C PHE A 362 -8.62 35.90 12.74
N GLY A 363 -9.61 35.65 13.60
CA GLY A 363 -10.98 36.17 13.44
C GLY A 363 -11.15 37.70 13.52
N ALA A 364 -10.15 38.45 14.01
CA ALA A 364 -10.17 39.91 14.08
C ALA A 364 -8.97 40.58 13.38
N GLY A 365 -8.10 39.80 12.74
CA GLY A 365 -6.88 40.27 12.08
C GLY A 365 -5.66 39.43 12.38
N ILE A 366 -4.51 39.89 11.90
CA ILE A 366 -3.22 39.16 11.93
C ILE A 366 -2.24 39.67 12.98
N THR A 367 -2.71 40.42 13.98
CA THR A 367 -1.88 40.98 15.04
C THR A 367 -1.09 39.88 15.76
N GLY A 368 0.19 40.15 16.06
CA GLY A 368 1.07 39.20 16.72
C GLY A 368 1.79 38.24 15.77
N TRP A 369 1.59 38.34 14.46
CA TRP A 369 2.31 37.54 13.47
C TRP A 369 3.29 38.37 12.66
N SER A 370 4.43 37.76 12.32
CA SER A 370 5.48 38.39 11.52
C SER A 370 6.23 37.34 10.72
N GLY A 371 6.88 37.74 9.64
CA GLY A 371 7.70 36.84 8.85
C GLY A 371 9.00 37.47 8.39
N TRP A 372 9.96 36.61 8.04
CA TRP A 372 11.23 37.01 7.45
C TRP A 372 11.51 36.16 6.21
N PRO A 373 11.98 36.75 5.09
CA PRO A 373 12.39 38.14 4.95
C PRO A 373 11.20 39.09 4.74
N GLN A 374 11.41 40.40 4.92
CA GLN A 374 10.35 41.43 4.95
C GLN A 374 9.59 41.60 3.63
N GLN A 375 10.07 40.98 2.55
CA GLN A 375 9.40 40.92 1.26
C GLN A 375 8.09 40.13 1.31
N GLY A 376 7.93 39.19 2.24
CA GLY A 376 6.67 38.46 2.42
C GLY A 376 5.57 39.40 2.91
N GLN A 377 4.49 39.49 2.13
CA GLN A 377 3.33 40.31 2.44
C GLN A 377 2.33 39.49 3.26
N LEU A 378 1.98 40.01 4.43
CA LEU A 378 1.02 39.40 5.35
C LEU A 378 -0.26 40.24 5.36
N THR A 379 -1.40 39.65 5.04
CA THR A 379 -2.69 40.33 5.04
C THR A 379 -3.77 39.48 5.68
N HIS A 380 -4.73 40.12 6.36
CA HIS A 380 -5.96 39.45 6.78
C HIS A 380 -6.92 39.38 5.59
N ASP A 381 -7.38 38.19 5.26
CA ASP A 381 -8.13 37.93 4.02
C ASP A 381 -9.31 36.97 4.27
N TYR A 382 -10.44 37.20 3.62
CA TYR A 382 -11.70 36.46 3.82
C TYR A 382 -12.06 35.58 2.61
N SER A 383 -11.18 35.47 1.61
CA SER A 383 -11.51 34.77 0.35
C SER A 383 -11.36 33.26 0.42
N LYS A 384 -10.66 32.74 1.45
CA LYS A 384 -10.34 31.33 1.66
C LYS A 384 -10.40 31.00 3.16
N LEU A 385 -10.53 29.70 3.47
CA LEU A 385 -10.70 29.16 4.83
C LEU A 385 -11.97 29.70 5.53
N ASP A 386 -11.89 30.07 6.82
CA ASP A 386 -13.05 30.37 7.65
C ASP A 386 -13.40 31.88 7.64
N ASN A 387 -13.81 32.46 8.77
CA ASN A 387 -14.26 33.85 8.86
C ASN A 387 -13.11 34.88 8.96
N GLY A 388 -12.07 34.69 8.14
CA GLY A 388 -10.89 35.54 8.03
C GLY A 388 -9.60 34.84 8.44
N ALA A 389 -8.65 34.73 7.51
CA ALA A 389 -7.41 33.97 7.64
C ALA A 389 -6.16 34.85 7.37
N MET A 390 -4.98 34.34 7.75
CA MET A 390 -3.71 34.93 7.34
C MET A 390 -3.39 34.54 5.91
N LYS A 391 -3.35 35.51 5.00
CA LYS A 391 -2.80 35.33 3.65
C LYS A 391 -1.34 35.76 3.63
N VAL A 392 -0.49 34.88 3.13
CA VAL A 392 0.93 35.12 2.88
C VAL A 392 1.17 35.18 1.37
N VAL A 393 1.86 36.22 0.91
CA VAL A 393 2.34 36.33 -0.48
C VAL A 393 3.83 36.65 -0.47
N PHE A 394 4.64 35.74 -0.98
CA PHE A 394 6.09 35.86 -1.06
C PHE A 394 6.57 35.44 -2.46
N SER A 395 6.73 36.41 -3.35
CA SER A 395 7.11 36.18 -4.76
C SER A 395 8.45 36.86 -5.12
N ASN A 396 9.20 37.35 -4.12
CA ASN A 396 10.43 38.11 -4.31
C ASN A 396 11.58 37.49 -3.51
N ASN A 397 12.56 36.93 -4.21
CA ASN A 397 13.72 36.24 -3.64
C ASN A 397 14.99 37.11 -3.53
N SER A 398 14.88 38.44 -3.58
CA SER A 398 16.04 39.35 -3.55
C SER A 398 16.94 39.24 -2.31
N THR A 399 16.41 38.78 -1.17
CA THR A 399 17.19 38.58 0.07
C THR A 399 17.39 37.11 0.38
N TYR A 400 16.34 36.32 0.25
CA TYR A 400 16.35 34.88 0.51
C TYR A 400 15.30 34.21 -0.35
N ASP A 401 15.42 32.92 -0.61
CA ASP A 401 14.53 32.14 -1.47
C ASP A 401 13.30 31.56 -0.72
N THR A 402 13.32 31.61 0.61
CA THR A 402 12.21 31.17 1.46
C THR A 402 11.75 32.26 2.40
N HIS A 403 10.47 32.21 2.79
CA HIS A 403 9.87 33.08 3.79
C HIS A 403 9.36 32.26 4.95
N THR A 404 9.75 32.63 6.17
CA THR A 404 9.34 31.96 7.41
C THR A 404 8.42 32.86 8.22
N LEU A 405 7.17 32.46 8.33
CA LEU A 405 6.14 33.07 9.18
C LEU A 405 6.20 32.47 10.60
N LYS A 406 6.05 33.33 11.61
CA LYS A 406 5.88 32.91 13.02
C LYS A 406 5.11 33.94 13.85
N HIS A 407 4.57 33.50 14.99
CA HIS A 407 4.03 34.41 16.00
C HIS A 407 5.18 35.17 16.71
N THR A 408 4.97 36.42 17.10
CA THR A 408 6.00 37.30 17.71
C THR A 408 6.28 36.97 19.18
N THR A 409 5.34 36.29 19.84
CA THR A 409 5.52 35.75 21.19
C THR A 409 5.93 34.28 21.10
N ALA A 410 6.99 33.92 21.81
CA ALA A 410 7.43 32.53 21.96
C ALA A 410 6.53 31.75 22.93
N THR A 411 6.53 30.44 22.80
CA THR A 411 5.83 29.52 23.70
C THR A 411 6.75 28.39 24.16
N ASN A 412 6.40 27.75 25.26
CA ASN A 412 7.27 26.79 25.94
C ASN A 412 6.92 25.35 25.54
N VAL A 413 7.96 24.57 25.23
CA VAL A 413 7.92 23.11 25.17
C VAL A 413 8.77 22.49 26.26
N THR A 414 8.50 21.25 26.64
CA THR A 414 9.19 20.54 27.72
C THR A 414 9.55 19.13 27.26
N ASN A 415 10.78 18.72 27.57
CA ASN A 415 11.31 17.42 27.19
C ASN A 415 10.42 16.28 27.72
N GLY A 416 10.12 15.32 26.85
CA GLY A 416 9.29 14.15 27.12
C GLY A 416 7.78 14.42 27.12
N GLN A 417 7.34 15.67 26.99
CA GLN A 417 5.91 16.00 26.90
C GLN A 417 5.42 15.94 25.44
N TRP A 418 4.17 15.53 25.27
CA TRP A 418 3.52 15.46 23.97
C TRP A 418 2.77 16.75 23.63
N TYR A 419 2.81 17.10 22.36
CA TYR A 419 2.17 18.29 21.81
C TYR A 419 1.41 17.93 20.55
N ARG A 420 0.27 18.62 20.35
CA ARG A 420 -0.50 18.60 19.12
C ARG A 420 -0.50 19.99 18.50
N LEU A 421 0.10 20.12 17.32
CA LEU A 421 -0.01 21.28 16.45
C LEU A 421 -1.11 21.04 15.42
N ARG A 422 -2.08 21.96 15.33
CA ARG A 422 -3.12 21.97 14.29
C ARG A 422 -3.12 23.28 13.53
N PHE A 423 -3.52 23.24 12.27
CA PHE A 423 -3.77 24.41 11.45
C PHE A 423 -4.53 24.03 10.18
N SER A 424 -5.19 25.01 9.58
CA SER A 424 -5.84 24.89 8.27
C SER A 424 -5.00 25.60 7.21
N LEU A 425 -4.89 25.00 6.04
CA LEU A 425 -4.06 25.47 4.93
C LEU A 425 -4.83 25.39 3.61
N GLN A 426 -4.72 26.42 2.78
CA GLN A 426 -5.27 26.45 1.42
C GLN A 426 -4.46 27.41 0.55
N SER A 427 -4.48 27.22 -0.77
CA SER A 427 -3.79 28.08 -1.73
C SER A 427 -4.63 28.27 -3.01
N THR A 428 -4.03 28.91 -4.00
CA THR A 428 -4.49 28.98 -5.40
C THR A 428 -3.46 28.38 -6.35
N MET A 429 -2.43 27.74 -5.82
CA MET A 429 -1.36 27.08 -6.56
C MET A 429 -0.88 25.86 -5.78
N HIS A 430 -0.21 24.95 -6.46
CA HIS A 430 0.50 23.88 -5.76
C HIS A 430 1.79 24.41 -5.13
N GLY A 431 2.11 23.86 -3.96
CA GLY A 431 3.38 24.11 -3.29
C GLY A 431 3.47 23.38 -1.97
N GLU A 432 4.49 23.69 -1.19
CA GLU A 432 4.76 23.08 0.10
C GLU A 432 4.99 24.13 1.19
N LEU A 433 4.46 23.84 2.36
CA LEU A 433 4.70 24.60 3.58
C LEU A 433 5.45 23.73 4.58
N LYS A 434 6.74 24.01 4.77
CA LYS A 434 7.50 23.39 5.86
C LYS A 434 7.01 23.97 7.18
N SER A 435 6.25 23.16 7.92
CA SER A 435 5.54 23.55 9.13
C SER A 435 6.10 22.79 10.32
N GLY A 436 6.16 23.41 11.49
CA GLY A 436 6.67 22.73 12.69
C GLY A 436 6.89 23.65 13.88
N PHE A 437 7.65 23.16 14.86
CA PHE A 437 8.04 23.92 16.05
C PHE A 437 9.56 24.11 16.09
N LYS A 438 10.00 25.37 16.16
CA LYS A 438 11.41 25.76 16.21
C LYS A 438 11.74 26.28 17.60
N GLY A 439 12.63 25.61 18.32
CA GLY A 439 13.18 26.11 19.58
C GLY A 439 14.15 27.28 19.37
N ASP A 440 14.18 28.23 20.30
CA ASP A 440 15.08 29.38 20.28
C ASP A 440 16.55 28.94 20.37
N THR A 441 16.85 27.85 21.09
CA THR A 441 18.19 27.26 21.13
C THR A 441 18.64 26.70 19.77
N GLN A 442 17.69 26.44 18.86
CA GLN A 442 17.94 25.88 17.52
C GLN A 442 17.84 26.93 16.40
N ILE A 443 17.58 28.20 16.73
CA ILE A 443 17.15 29.21 15.74
C ILE A 443 18.15 29.49 14.62
N THR A 444 19.44 29.30 14.88
CA THR A 444 20.53 29.49 13.91
C THR A 444 20.83 28.25 13.05
N GLY A 445 20.37 27.07 13.46
CA GLY A 445 20.59 25.82 12.76
C GLY A 445 19.40 25.40 11.88
N PRO A 446 19.51 24.33 11.10
CA PRO A 446 18.39 23.79 10.31
C PRO A 446 17.40 22.96 11.16
N GLN A 447 17.79 22.56 12.38
CA GLN A 447 17.08 21.60 13.24
C GLN A 447 15.80 22.19 13.84
N MET A 448 14.76 21.37 13.95
CA MET A 448 13.47 21.73 14.56
C MET A 448 13.07 20.63 15.52
N VAL A 449 12.34 20.97 16.59
CA VAL A 449 11.76 19.96 17.52
C VAL A 449 10.83 19.01 16.76
N VAL A 450 10.05 19.57 15.84
CA VAL A 450 9.29 18.82 14.85
C VAL A 450 9.22 19.63 13.57
N SER A 451 9.24 18.97 12.42
CA SER A 451 8.90 19.63 11.15
C SER A 451 8.29 18.63 10.17
N ARG A 452 7.44 19.13 9.28
CA ARG A 452 6.86 18.38 8.17
C ARG A 452 6.64 19.31 6.99
N ASN A 453 6.96 18.84 5.78
CA ASN A 453 6.53 19.53 4.56
C ASN A 453 5.09 19.13 4.27
N ILE A 454 4.20 20.11 4.29
CA ILE A 454 2.77 19.92 4.04
C ILE A 454 2.48 20.44 2.63
N PRO A 455 1.97 19.61 1.72
CA PRO A 455 1.54 20.10 0.41
C PRO A 455 0.30 20.97 0.56
N PHE A 456 0.17 21.97 -0.29
CA PHE A 456 -1.03 22.77 -0.44
C PHE A 456 -1.40 22.94 -1.90
N ASP A 457 -2.68 23.19 -2.13
CA ASP A 457 -3.33 23.38 -3.42
C ASP A 457 -4.61 24.20 -3.22
N ASP A 458 -5.55 24.16 -4.16
CA ASP A 458 -6.81 24.87 -4.04
C ASP A 458 -7.80 24.27 -3.03
N GLN A 459 -7.51 23.08 -2.48
CA GLN A 459 -8.33 22.41 -1.48
C GLN A 459 -7.93 22.85 -0.07
N ARG A 460 -8.93 22.96 0.82
CA ARG A 460 -8.69 23.14 2.25
C ARG A 460 -8.06 21.86 2.82
N ARG A 461 -7.02 22.03 3.62
CA ARG A 461 -6.34 20.96 4.35
C ARG A 461 -6.32 21.31 5.82
N ASP A 462 -6.92 20.46 6.65
CA ASP A 462 -6.82 20.56 8.10
C ASP A 462 -5.70 19.60 8.56
N VAL A 463 -4.62 20.16 9.05
CA VAL A 463 -3.39 19.44 9.37
C VAL A 463 -3.32 19.21 10.87
N THR A 464 -2.95 17.99 11.26
CA THR A 464 -2.57 17.67 12.63
C THR A 464 -1.14 17.11 12.64
N MET A 465 -0.34 17.57 13.60
CA MET A 465 1.00 17.08 13.88
C MET A 465 1.11 16.78 15.37
N ILE A 466 1.21 15.50 15.70
CA ILE A 466 1.46 15.03 17.07
C ILE A 466 2.94 14.69 17.19
N PHE A 467 3.58 15.22 18.23
CA PHE A 467 5.00 14.99 18.47
C PHE A 467 5.32 15.04 19.97
N GLN A 468 6.32 14.25 20.37
CA GLN A 468 6.95 14.39 21.68
C GLN A 468 8.13 15.34 21.55
N SER A 469 8.24 16.33 22.43
CA SER A 469 9.41 17.21 22.43
C SER A 469 10.59 16.50 23.08
N ASP A 470 11.75 16.55 22.45
CA ASP A 470 13.04 16.05 22.96
C ASP A 470 13.82 17.12 23.75
N LEU A 471 13.25 18.33 23.89
CA LEU A 471 13.89 19.50 24.49
C LEU A 471 12.94 20.25 25.43
N THR A 472 13.53 20.91 26.43
CA THR A 472 12.83 21.96 27.19
C THR A 472 13.33 23.29 26.68
N ASP A 473 12.49 24.02 25.95
CA ASP A 473 12.88 25.25 25.26
C ASP A 473 11.69 26.22 25.13
N GLN A 474 11.98 27.50 24.88
CA GLN A 474 11.03 28.44 24.30
C GLN A 474 11.16 28.38 22.77
N GLY A 475 10.09 28.69 22.04
CA GLY A 475 10.15 28.65 20.59
C GLY A 475 8.85 29.07 19.93
N HIS A 476 8.75 28.78 18.63
CA HIS A 476 7.64 29.22 17.81
C HIS A 476 7.14 28.11 16.89
N CYS A 477 5.84 28.09 16.65
CA CYS A 477 5.31 27.46 15.44
C CYS A 477 5.79 28.27 14.23
N THR A 478 6.42 27.61 13.28
CA THR A 478 6.97 28.24 12.08
C THR A 478 6.40 27.62 10.82
N PHE A 479 6.16 28.46 9.82
CA PHE A 479 5.61 28.08 8.53
C PHE A 479 6.48 28.68 7.42
N THR A 480 7.19 27.84 6.69
CA THR A 480 8.18 28.27 5.70
C THR A 480 7.77 27.82 4.30
N ASN A 481 7.64 28.77 3.38
CA ASN A 481 7.36 28.50 1.95
C ASN A 481 8.48 29.05 1.06
N HIS A 482 8.62 28.49 -0.14
CA HIS A 482 9.56 28.95 -1.16
C HIS A 482 8.94 30.03 -2.05
N TYR A 483 9.75 30.93 -2.63
CA TYR A 483 9.25 32.07 -3.42
C TYR A 483 8.51 31.66 -4.71
N THR A 484 8.78 30.46 -5.24
CA THR A 484 8.08 29.89 -6.40
C THR A 484 6.73 29.27 -6.01
N GLU A 485 6.48 29.11 -4.73
CA GLU A 485 5.27 28.55 -4.10
C GLU A 485 4.66 29.67 -3.23
N SER A 486 4.44 30.79 -3.90
CA SER A 486 4.46 32.11 -3.28
C SER A 486 3.29 32.42 -2.36
N THR A 487 2.16 31.73 -2.50
CA THR A 487 0.90 32.16 -1.91
C THR A 487 0.24 31.04 -1.14
N TYR A 488 -0.18 31.30 0.09
CA TYR A 488 -1.04 30.40 0.87
C TYR A 488 -1.86 31.19 1.91
N TRP A 489 -2.92 30.56 2.38
CA TRP A 489 -3.75 31.01 3.50
C TRP A 489 -3.58 30.04 4.65
N LEU A 490 -3.39 30.57 5.85
CA LEU A 490 -3.21 29.84 7.09
C LEU A 490 -4.28 30.28 8.09
N ASP A 491 -4.91 29.31 8.74
CA ASP A 491 -5.90 29.57 9.79
C ASP A 491 -5.84 28.52 10.90
N ASN A 492 -6.57 28.75 11.98
CA ASN A 492 -6.77 27.81 13.09
C ASN A 492 -5.46 27.24 13.67
N VAL A 493 -4.42 28.08 13.81
CA VAL A 493 -3.14 27.63 14.37
C VAL A 493 -3.28 27.38 15.87
N GLU A 494 -3.17 26.11 16.25
CA GLU A 494 -3.31 25.66 17.62
C GLU A 494 -2.10 24.83 18.04
N LEU A 495 -1.52 25.10 19.20
CA LEU A 495 -0.57 24.22 19.84
C LEU A 495 -1.06 23.90 21.25
N HIS A 496 -1.25 22.62 21.55
CA HIS A 496 -1.65 22.17 22.87
C HIS A 496 -0.68 21.13 23.39
N ARG A 497 -0.42 21.15 24.70
CA ARG A 497 0.12 19.98 25.39
C ARG A 497 -0.97 18.92 25.49
N VAL A 498 -0.65 17.67 25.22
CA VAL A 498 -1.63 16.57 25.15
C VAL A 498 -1.08 15.30 25.81
N THR A 499 -1.98 14.35 26.08
CA THR A 499 -1.62 12.92 26.19
C THR A 499 -1.87 12.28 24.83
N ALA A 500 -0.92 11.51 24.32
CA ALA A 500 -1.05 10.80 23.05
C ALA A 500 -0.62 9.34 23.18
N VAL A 501 -1.29 8.46 22.44
CA VAL A 501 -0.96 7.03 22.35
C VAL A 501 -0.79 6.64 20.88
N PRO A 502 0.16 5.76 20.54
CA PRO A 502 0.33 5.29 19.17
C PRO A 502 -0.88 4.46 18.73
N LEU A 503 -1.23 4.55 17.45
CA LEU A 503 -2.24 3.71 16.82
C LEU A 503 -1.56 2.61 16.00
N ASP A 504 -2.08 1.38 16.06
CA ASP A 504 -1.67 0.33 15.14
C ASP A 504 -2.41 0.51 13.80
N PRO A 505 -1.72 0.77 12.67
CA PRO A 505 -2.38 0.88 11.38
C PRO A 505 -3.19 -0.38 11.00
N LEU A 506 -2.78 -1.57 11.47
CA LEU A 506 -3.41 -2.85 11.15
C LEU A 506 -4.77 -3.05 11.84
N ASP A 507 -5.11 -2.25 12.85
CA ASP A 507 -6.44 -2.25 13.46
C ASP A 507 -7.51 -1.77 12.46
N LYS A 508 -7.13 -0.84 11.58
CA LYS A 508 -8.02 -0.28 10.56
C LYS A 508 -7.71 -0.72 9.13
N GLN A 509 -6.47 -1.10 8.80
CA GLN A 509 -6.07 -1.33 7.42
C GLN A 509 -5.44 -2.72 7.28
N GLN A 510 -6.08 -3.61 6.53
CA GLN A 510 -5.67 -5.01 6.46
C GLN A 510 -5.57 -5.50 5.02
N LEU A 511 -4.57 -6.35 4.78
CA LEU A 511 -4.46 -7.16 3.57
C LEU A 511 -5.11 -8.52 3.82
N PHE A 512 -6.18 -8.80 3.10
CA PHE A 512 -6.78 -10.11 3.06
C PHE A 512 -6.28 -10.82 1.80
N TYR A 513 -5.68 -12.00 1.96
CA TYR A 513 -5.15 -12.76 0.84
C TYR A 513 -5.53 -14.23 0.94
N ASN A 514 -5.43 -14.93 -0.18
CA ASN A 514 -5.69 -16.35 -0.28
C ASN A 514 -4.49 -17.03 -0.93
N ASP A 515 -3.75 -17.81 -0.16
CA ASP A 515 -2.60 -18.58 -0.63
C ASP A 515 -2.96 -20.02 -1.06
N GLN A 516 -4.25 -20.33 -1.15
CA GLN A 516 -4.77 -21.64 -1.51
C GLN A 516 -5.19 -21.70 -2.99
N PRO A 517 -5.17 -22.91 -3.61
CA PRO A 517 -5.61 -23.10 -4.99
C PRO A 517 -7.13 -23.03 -5.18
N THR A 518 -7.88 -22.89 -4.09
CA THR A 518 -9.34 -22.76 -4.11
C THR A 518 -9.76 -21.42 -3.51
N THR A 519 -10.85 -20.86 -4.04
CA THR A 519 -11.48 -19.65 -3.53
C THR A 519 -11.75 -19.78 -2.02
N GLN A 520 -11.45 -18.74 -1.26
CA GLN A 520 -11.70 -18.67 0.18
C GLN A 520 -12.75 -17.62 0.50
N THR A 521 -13.53 -17.88 1.55
CA THR A 521 -14.43 -16.89 2.15
C THR A 521 -13.88 -16.50 3.52
N ILE A 522 -13.57 -15.22 3.69
CA ILE A 522 -13.03 -14.67 4.92
C ILE A 522 -14.14 -13.89 5.61
N SER A 523 -14.41 -14.21 6.88
CA SER A 523 -15.38 -13.47 7.69
C SER A 523 -14.85 -12.08 8.02
N LEU A 524 -15.70 -11.08 7.90
CA LEU A 524 -15.42 -9.69 8.24
C LEU A 524 -16.23 -9.27 9.45
N ASP A 525 -15.56 -8.65 10.42
CA ASP A 525 -16.21 -8.00 11.56
C ASP A 525 -16.33 -6.50 11.29
N GLY A 526 -17.57 -5.98 11.34
CA GLY A 526 -17.88 -4.59 11.02
C GLY A 526 -17.95 -4.29 9.52
N CYS A 527 -17.79 -3.01 9.20
CA CYS A 527 -17.82 -2.52 7.83
C CYS A 527 -16.41 -2.21 7.34
N TRP A 528 -16.15 -2.54 6.08
CA TRP A 528 -14.88 -2.32 5.42
C TRP A 528 -15.09 -1.72 4.04
N SER A 529 -14.20 -0.87 3.56
CA SER A 529 -14.13 -0.44 2.17
C SER A 529 -12.88 -1.01 1.50
N ASP A 530 -12.97 -1.35 0.21
CA ASP A 530 -11.77 -1.60 -0.60
C ASP A 530 -11.22 -0.30 -1.19
N VAL A 531 -10.11 -0.40 -1.95
CA VAL A 531 -9.45 0.76 -2.55
C VAL A 531 -10.27 1.43 -3.66
N GLN A 532 -11.34 0.79 -4.12
CA GLN A 532 -12.34 1.37 -5.03
C GLN A 532 -13.51 2.02 -4.28
N GLY A 533 -13.52 1.98 -2.94
CA GLY A 533 -14.59 2.50 -2.10
C GLY A 533 -15.82 1.61 -2.04
N VAL A 534 -15.73 0.35 -2.50
CA VAL A 534 -16.84 -0.61 -2.38
C VAL A 534 -16.87 -1.12 -0.94
N LEU A 535 -18.05 -1.08 -0.32
CA LEU A 535 -18.27 -1.52 1.05
C LEU A 535 -18.49 -3.05 1.13
N HIS A 536 -17.88 -3.67 2.12
CA HIS A 536 -17.89 -5.10 2.42
C HIS A 536 -18.24 -5.30 3.90
N SER A 537 -19.12 -6.26 4.20
CA SER A 537 -19.46 -6.64 5.58
C SER A 537 -19.85 -8.12 5.67
N GLY A 538 -19.72 -8.71 6.85
CA GLY A 538 -20.04 -10.12 7.13
C GLY A 538 -18.99 -11.09 6.57
N SER A 539 -18.74 -11.06 5.26
CA SER A 539 -17.68 -11.85 4.63
C SER A 539 -17.27 -11.31 3.26
N ILE A 540 -16.05 -11.61 2.85
CA ILE A 540 -15.53 -11.37 1.49
C ILE A 540 -15.01 -12.67 0.87
N THR A 541 -15.13 -12.77 -0.44
CA THR A 541 -14.61 -13.90 -1.23
C THR A 541 -13.29 -13.49 -1.88
N VAL A 542 -12.22 -14.22 -1.62
CA VAL A 542 -10.88 -13.98 -2.19
C VAL A 542 -10.50 -15.14 -3.11
N GLN A 543 -10.16 -14.83 -4.37
CA GLN A 543 -9.83 -15.83 -5.39
C GLN A 543 -8.47 -16.51 -5.11
N PRO A 544 -8.20 -17.71 -5.67
CA PRO A 544 -6.90 -18.37 -5.51
C PRO A 544 -5.73 -17.44 -5.81
N TYR A 545 -4.73 -17.44 -4.93
CA TYR A 545 -3.49 -16.65 -5.06
C TYR A 545 -3.70 -15.15 -5.34
N SER A 546 -4.76 -14.59 -4.78
CA SER A 546 -5.11 -13.17 -4.92
C SER A 546 -5.24 -12.50 -3.55
N SER A 547 -5.38 -11.18 -3.57
CA SER A 547 -5.59 -10.40 -2.35
C SER A 547 -6.48 -9.19 -2.59
N VAL A 548 -6.93 -8.60 -1.48
CA VAL A 548 -7.69 -7.37 -1.41
C VAL A 548 -7.26 -6.60 -0.17
N VAL A 549 -7.02 -5.29 -0.36
CA VAL A 549 -6.78 -4.38 0.76
C VAL A 549 -8.11 -3.81 1.20
N LEU A 550 -8.40 -3.92 2.49
CA LEU A 550 -9.61 -3.39 3.10
C LEU A 550 -9.28 -2.41 4.22
N VAL A 551 -10.10 -1.36 4.34
CA VAL A 551 -10.05 -0.38 5.42
C VAL A 551 -11.33 -0.42 6.21
N ARG A 552 -11.23 -0.53 7.54
CA ARG A 552 -12.39 -0.52 8.43
C ARG A 552 -13.01 0.87 8.46
N GLU A 553 -14.30 0.93 8.19
CA GLU A 553 -15.10 2.15 8.26
C GLU A 553 -15.57 2.41 9.69
N ASP A 554 -15.65 3.69 10.06
CA ASP A 554 -16.20 4.08 11.37
C ASP A 554 -17.72 3.81 11.43
N ASP A 555 -18.41 3.82 10.28
CA ASP A 555 -19.79 3.35 10.18
C ASP A 555 -19.83 1.81 10.17
N ILE A 556 -19.99 1.23 11.35
CA ILE A 556 -20.11 -0.22 11.57
C ILE A 556 -21.24 -0.85 10.74
N LEU A 557 -22.20 -0.05 10.25
CA LEU A 557 -23.38 -0.50 9.54
C LEU A 557 -23.28 -0.42 8.01
N CYS A 558 -22.14 -0.03 7.43
CA CYS A 558 -21.92 0.01 5.97
C CYS A 558 -22.99 0.82 5.21
N GLY A 559 -23.34 2.01 5.69
CA GLY A 559 -24.36 2.85 5.06
C GLY A 559 -25.80 2.37 5.30
N LEU A 560 -26.01 1.37 6.17
CA LEU A 560 -27.35 1.03 6.67
C LEU A 560 -27.75 2.06 7.74
N SER A 561 -28.54 3.05 7.34
CA SER A 561 -29.02 4.10 8.25
C SER A 561 -29.84 3.53 9.42
N THR A 562 -29.52 3.95 10.64
CA THR A 562 -30.29 3.68 11.86
C THR A 562 -31.46 4.63 12.11
N HIS A 563 -31.61 5.70 11.31
CA HIS A 563 -32.55 6.82 11.55
C HIS A 563 -32.79 7.14 13.03
N VAL A 564 -31.68 7.19 13.77
CA VAL A 564 -31.61 7.93 15.03
C VAL A 564 -30.41 8.82 14.85
N ASP A 565 -30.62 10.05 14.40
CA ASP A 565 -29.97 11.19 15.03
C ASP A 565 -30.60 12.53 14.67
N ALA A 566 -30.36 13.46 15.59
CA ALA A 566 -31.05 14.70 15.83
C ALA A 566 -31.06 15.66 14.63
N VAL A 567 -32.14 16.45 14.61
CA VAL A 567 -32.37 17.56 13.70
C VAL A 567 -31.15 18.49 13.66
N THR A 568 -30.39 18.40 12.57
CA THR A 568 -29.71 19.56 11.98
C THR A 568 -29.95 19.51 10.48
N GLU A 569 -30.56 20.56 9.98
CA GLU A 569 -31.16 20.68 8.66
C GLU A 569 -30.15 20.43 7.54
N ARG A 570 -30.42 19.44 6.68
CA ARG A 570 -30.37 19.54 5.21
C ARG A 570 -30.87 18.25 4.55
N SER A 571 -31.98 18.37 3.83
CA SER A 571 -32.41 17.56 2.68
C SER A 571 -32.15 16.03 2.71
N VAL A 572 -32.98 15.27 3.43
CA VAL A 572 -33.18 13.83 3.17
C VAL A 572 -34.68 13.53 3.15
N GLN A 573 -35.35 13.82 2.03
CA GLN A 573 -36.63 13.19 1.71
C GLN A 573 -36.34 12.03 0.76
N ASN A 574 -36.47 10.78 1.20
CA ASN A 574 -37.24 9.76 0.44
C ASN A 574 -37.36 8.31 0.97
N ASN A 575 -36.76 7.89 2.10
CA ASN A 575 -36.80 6.45 2.47
C ASN A 575 -37.87 5.97 3.47
N THR A 576 -38.82 6.81 3.90
CA THR A 576 -39.93 6.34 4.77
C THR A 576 -40.98 5.57 3.97
N ILE A 577 -41.20 4.30 4.32
CA ILE A 577 -42.19 3.38 3.72
C ILE A 577 -43.53 3.47 4.46
N ALA A 578 -43.50 3.53 5.80
CA ALA A 578 -44.69 3.42 6.63
C ALA A 578 -44.60 4.17 7.97
N TYR A 579 -45.75 4.55 8.55
CA TYR A 579 -45.89 5.26 9.81
C TYR A 579 -47.17 4.83 10.55
N PRO A 580 -47.28 4.93 11.89
CA PRO A 580 -46.27 5.45 12.81
C PRO A 580 -45.12 4.48 13.04
N ASN A 581 -43.99 5.02 13.49
CA ASN A 581 -42.85 4.26 13.97
C ASN A 581 -42.28 4.97 15.20
N PRO A 582 -42.50 4.47 16.42
CA PRO A 582 -43.04 3.16 16.77
C PRO A 582 -44.55 2.96 16.47
N VAL A 583 -44.96 1.70 16.29
CA VAL A 583 -46.37 1.26 16.19
C VAL A 583 -46.68 0.26 17.30
N THR A 584 -47.85 0.32 17.93
CA THR A 584 -48.24 -0.68 18.94
C THR A 584 -48.71 -1.98 18.27
N ALA A 585 -48.38 -3.14 18.83
CA ALA A 585 -48.89 -4.41 18.30
C ALA A 585 -50.43 -4.43 18.30
N GLY A 586 -51.06 -4.71 17.15
CA GLY A 586 -52.52 -4.62 16.97
C GLY A 586 -53.04 -3.27 16.46
N GLU A 587 -52.16 -2.30 16.19
CA GLU A 587 -52.51 -1.01 15.58
C GLU A 587 -52.26 -0.98 14.06
N THR A 588 -52.81 0.04 13.42
CA THR A 588 -52.64 0.27 11.98
C THR A 588 -51.28 0.90 11.68
N LEU A 589 -50.57 0.30 10.74
CA LEU A 589 -49.41 0.85 10.05
C LEU A 589 -49.86 1.40 8.68
N TYR A 590 -49.72 2.71 8.48
CA TYR A 590 -50.03 3.41 7.23
C TYR A 590 -48.81 3.42 6.31
N LEU A 591 -48.99 3.04 5.06
CA LEU A 591 -47.97 3.19 4.03
C LEU A 591 -47.95 4.64 3.55
N ARG A 592 -46.76 5.18 3.28
CA ARG A 592 -46.58 6.55 2.78
C ARG A 592 -47.29 6.75 1.45
N ASP A 593 -47.16 5.76 0.57
CA ASP A 593 -47.86 5.68 -0.71
C ASP A 593 -48.67 4.39 -0.76
N ALA A 594 -49.84 4.44 -1.38
CA ALA A 594 -50.59 3.23 -1.68
C ALA A 594 -49.78 2.35 -2.65
N VAL A 595 -49.79 1.03 -2.44
CA VAL A 595 -49.09 0.11 -3.33
C VAL A 595 -49.71 0.17 -4.73
N SER A 596 -48.92 0.43 -5.77
CA SER A 596 -49.39 0.57 -7.16
C SER A 596 -49.65 -0.74 -7.90
N LEU A 597 -49.25 -1.88 -7.34
CA LEU A 597 -49.50 -3.26 -7.80
C LEU A 597 -49.48 -4.20 -6.58
N ASP A 598 -49.88 -5.45 -6.76
CA ASP A 598 -49.84 -6.45 -5.69
C ASP A 598 -48.42 -6.53 -5.09
N ALA A 599 -48.37 -6.39 -3.77
CA ALA A 599 -47.14 -6.28 -3.01
C ALA A 599 -47.13 -7.28 -1.85
N ARG A 600 -45.97 -7.51 -1.27
CA ARG A 600 -45.79 -8.29 -0.05
C ARG A 600 -45.10 -7.42 0.98
N ILE A 601 -45.66 -7.38 2.18
CA ILE A 601 -45.05 -6.72 3.34
C ILE A 601 -44.60 -7.78 4.33
N ASP A 602 -43.33 -7.74 4.72
CA ASP A 602 -42.74 -8.62 5.71
C ASP A 602 -42.22 -7.81 6.89
N LEU A 603 -42.34 -8.34 8.10
CA LEU A 603 -41.69 -7.85 9.30
C LEU A 603 -40.69 -8.91 9.75
N MET A 604 -39.41 -8.54 9.83
CA MET A 604 -38.29 -9.45 10.06
C MET A 604 -37.51 -9.05 11.32
N GLU A 605 -37.03 -10.01 12.09
CA GLU A 605 -36.06 -9.76 13.17
C GLU A 605 -34.68 -9.41 12.62
N PRO A 606 -33.77 -8.80 13.42
CA PRO A 606 -32.40 -8.51 13.01
C PRO A 606 -31.60 -9.74 12.56
N THR A 607 -32.01 -10.93 12.99
CA THR A 607 -31.42 -12.21 12.57
C THR A 607 -31.85 -12.65 11.16
N GLY A 608 -32.71 -11.86 10.48
CA GLY A 608 -33.28 -12.18 9.17
C GLY A 608 -34.53 -13.08 9.21
N ARG A 609 -35.00 -13.47 10.39
CA ARG A 609 -36.20 -14.28 10.55
C ARG A 609 -37.47 -13.46 10.33
N VAL A 610 -38.31 -13.85 9.36
CA VAL A 610 -39.64 -13.25 9.16
C VAL A 610 -40.56 -13.64 10.32
N VAL A 611 -41.07 -12.65 11.06
CA VAL A 611 -42.03 -12.85 12.15
C VAL A 611 -43.47 -12.59 11.74
N TRP A 612 -43.67 -11.81 10.67
CA TRP A 612 -44.98 -11.60 10.06
C TRP A 612 -44.83 -11.28 8.59
N SER A 613 -45.81 -11.72 7.80
CA SER A 613 -45.89 -11.48 6.36
C SER A 613 -47.33 -11.30 5.93
N GLN A 614 -47.59 -10.37 5.01
CA GLN A 614 -48.90 -10.18 4.42
C GLN A 614 -48.80 -9.77 2.93
N THR A 615 -49.67 -10.33 2.10
CA THR A 615 -49.87 -9.86 0.72
C THR A 615 -50.85 -8.70 0.70
N LEU A 616 -50.52 -7.65 -0.03
CA LEU A 616 -51.30 -6.42 -0.18
C LEU A 616 -51.76 -6.31 -1.64
N GLY A 617 -53.06 -6.05 -1.85
CA GLY A 617 -53.58 -5.77 -3.18
C GLY A 617 -53.25 -4.35 -3.64
N ALA A 618 -53.18 -4.12 -4.95
CA ALA A 618 -53.05 -2.78 -5.52
C ALA A 618 -54.06 -1.77 -4.90
N GLY A 619 -53.59 -0.59 -4.51
CA GLY A 619 -54.36 0.45 -3.83
C GLY A 619 -54.34 0.38 -2.30
N THR A 620 -53.72 -0.64 -1.70
CA THR A 620 -53.59 -0.74 -0.24
C THR A 620 -52.63 0.31 0.32
N SER A 621 -53.09 1.10 1.29
CA SER A 621 -52.28 2.14 1.97
C SER A 621 -52.19 1.95 3.49
N GLN A 622 -52.75 0.86 4.02
CA GLN A 622 -52.76 0.57 5.45
C GLN A 622 -52.72 -0.94 5.71
N VAL A 623 -52.01 -1.34 6.75
CA VAL A 623 -51.86 -2.73 7.17
C VAL A 623 -51.90 -2.81 8.69
N GLN A 624 -52.44 -3.88 9.25
CA GLN A 624 -52.55 -4.08 10.69
C GLN A 624 -51.40 -4.96 11.18
N ILE A 625 -50.61 -4.46 12.14
CA ILE A 625 -49.57 -5.28 12.79
C ILE A 625 -50.26 -6.29 13.71
N PRO A 626 -50.03 -7.60 13.58
CA PRO A 626 -50.67 -8.57 14.46
C PRO A 626 -50.29 -8.38 15.92
N ARG A 627 -51.24 -8.63 16.83
CA ARG A 627 -50.98 -8.66 18.29
C ARG A 627 -49.98 -9.74 18.72
N SER A 628 -49.67 -10.70 17.86
CA SER A 628 -48.68 -11.76 18.12
C SER A 628 -47.25 -11.30 17.90
N VAL A 629 -47.02 -10.15 17.27
CA VAL A 629 -45.69 -9.57 17.14
C VAL A 629 -45.31 -8.96 18.50
N HIS A 630 -44.20 -9.44 19.07
CA HIS A 630 -43.71 -8.95 20.36
C HIS A 630 -43.12 -7.54 20.23
N SER A 631 -43.01 -6.83 21.35
CA SER A 631 -42.32 -5.55 21.37
C SER A 631 -40.85 -5.74 20.99
N GLY A 632 -40.33 -4.94 20.07
CA GLY A 632 -38.99 -5.15 19.53
C GLY A 632 -38.65 -4.28 18.32
N ASN A 633 -37.40 -4.41 17.88
CA ASN A 633 -36.92 -3.79 16.65
C ASN A 633 -37.02 -4.80 15.50
N TYR A 634 -37.67 -4.41 14.42
CA TYR A 634 -37.85 -5.22 13.23
C TYR A 634 -37.41 -4.48 11.97
N VAL A 635 -37.23 -5.22 10.88
CA VAL A 635 -37.11 -4.70 9.52
C VAL A 635 -38.43 -4.96 8.79
N LEU A 636 -39.09 -3.87 8.37
CA LEU A 636 -40.22 -3.88 7.46
C LEU A 636 -39.71 -3.89 6.02
N LEU A 637 -39.99 -4.96 5.29
CA LEU A 637 -39.73 -5.06 3.85
C LEU A 637 -41.06 -4.90 3.11
N LEU A 638 -41.15 -3.91 2.22
CA LEU A 638 -42.19 -3.83 1.21
C LEU A 638 -41.61 -4.26 -0.15
N GLN A 639 -42.08 -5.38 -0.67
CA GLN A 639 -41.71 -5.90 -1.97
C GLN A 639 -42.86 -5.71 -2.96
N GLN A 640 -42.56 -5.07 -4.09
CA GLN A 640 -43.53 -4.76 -5.13
C GLN A 640 -42.91 -5.06 -6.50
N GLY A 641 -43.31 -6.17 -7.12
CA GLY A 641 -42.60 -6.69 -8.30
C GLY A 641 -41.13 -7.03 -7.99
N SER A 642 -40.19 -6.43 -8.75
CA SER A 642 -38.74 -6.52 -8.51
C SER A 642 -38.22 -5.48 -7.52
N GLU A 643 -39.03 -4.48 -7.15
CA GLU A 643 -38.64 -3.44 -6.21
C GLU A 643 -38.74 -3.93 -4.78
N ARG A 644 -37.71 -3.63 -3.97
CA ARG A 644 -37.67 -3.92 -2.54
C ARG A 644 -37.29 -2.66 -1.79
N ARG A 645 -38.14 -2.25 -0.86
CA ARG A 645 -37.89 -1.14 0.06
C ARG A 645 -37.84 -1.66 1.48
N TYR A 646 -36.87 -1.20 2.27
CA TYR A 646 -36.68 -1.61 3.66
C TYR A 646 -36.78 -0.42 4.62
N GLN A 647 -37.40 -0.63 5.78
CA GLN A 647 -37.50 0.35 6.86
C GLN A 647 -37.38 -0.36 8.21
N LYS A 648 -36.62 0.18 9.18
CA LYS A 648 -36.72 -0.30 10.57
C LYS A 648 -38.10 0.04 11.13
N GLN A 649 -38.79 -0.93 11.72
CA GLN A 649 -40.07 -0.75 12.40
C GLN A 649 -39.95 -1.16 13.86
N VAL A 650 -40.24 -0.23 14.77
CA VAL A 650 -40.35 -0.50 16.20
C VAL A 650 -41.79 -0.89 16.50
N VAL A 651 -41.98 -2.07 17.08
CA VAL A 651 -43.28 -2.50 17.61
C VAL A 651 -43.25 -2.37 19.14
N GLN A 652 -44.25 -1.71 19.71
CA GLN A 652 -44.44 -1.55 21.16
C GLN A 652 -45.51 -2.46 21.71
#